data_AF-A0A2E8VND5-F1
#
_entry.id   AF-A0A2E8VND5-F1
#
_cell.length_a   1.000
_cell.length_b   1.000
_cell.length_c   1.000
_cell.angle_alpha   90.00
_cell.angle_beta   90.00
_cell.angle_gamma   90.00
#
_symmetry.space_group_name_H-M   'P 1'
#
loop_
_entity.id
_entity.type
_entity.pdbx_description
1 polymer ?
#
loop_
_entity_poly.entity_id
_entity_poly.type
_entity_poly.pdbx_seq_one_letter_code
_entity_poly.pdbx_strand_id
1 'polypeptide(L)'
;GRGPSLTNFGVSGALSDPVLTLTRLTGELLDTNDNYGDHGASANLPTDLVPTNASESAIMITLDPGAYTAILSGVGGATGIGIVEVFEGPEPAATAQSFFADNVASQVILGRCQVCHNPTGIAAATSLLYTTDPGHETANYDTLRDYVAADTSRATTILQKGRGESHGGGAILSTTEQAYTDLAAFLELLVAELGNGAQSFFADNVAGQVILSRCQVCHNPTGIAAATPLLYTTEPGHETANYDILRDYVAADTSRATTILQKGRGENHGGGAILSTTEQAYLDLSAFLDLLVADLGGGSNEPTAEFWDGVALASPEETLRRAALIVSRRMPTDEEMGLVASGSDADLRSAVRGLMDGEGFHEFLIQGANDRLHTDAFLNGLFLEVGDLNISGILPLGANLYSSYPQNEVGESNRYMWIRGWQYGMARAPAELIAHVVENDHPYTEILTADYTMVNFNAAYVMRSQTDPDPAFSPVFASEGHLEFRPGRHHGQVLNDDSLVAEFTQGVGTVVSAHGDFIAYPHAGVLNTGAFLNRYPTTETNRNRARARWTFMHFLGVDIEASAARTTDPVALADTNNPTMNNPACTVCHAVMDPLAGTFQNYGDEGFYRNSPGGMDALPATYKHPQWFDEDAEPSDYQDGDTWFRDMREPGLGDLVAPDASNSLAWAAQQIVADPRFASAAVKFWWPALMGDSLLDNPQVSTDQDFDARLAAFEEQDAYIGTLAQDFAVGINEGATFNMRDLLTELIMSPWFRGQGAPSANPGPAFDVIGAGGRRLLTPDELDRKTAALIGWRWDESENEYEIDGIWTSLVDRFSAYYGGVDHNGIQTRARALTSLMANVAERHAINMACPAVVIDFERPDSERMLFDGIAASMTPLTEAGATHTITADVFDTAQTFTLSTDMAAGETSLVIYFANDWYDAEADPADRNVIHDHIVVRRVGGDVVLDLPAADLPDHPGVGIGCGAVQWNPVTGQEDIFNQWSSCDIRIPVTLPADGTYAFEVTSRAEQAGPDHPILEMRIEATDALAGNSQGASAIKAKLVDLHERMLGERLPVTHDEINESYRLLAETWLARRAGEHADQAWYWENELCNIPAAYDDGGANRRWEDPTSMLNAWSSVMIYLMTDFKYLHE
;
A
#
# COMPACT_ATOMS: atom_id res chain seq x y z
N GLY A 1 -9.48 27.65 -36.60
CA GLY A 1 -10.07 28.92 -36.14
C GLY A 1 -11.36 28.61 -35.44
N ARG A 2 -11.42 28.79 -34.12
CA ARG A 2 -12.61 28.48 -33.32
C ARG A 2 -13.37 29.74 -32.93
N GLY A 3 -14.68 29.60 -32.84
CA GLY A 3 -15.60 30.70 -32.55
C GLY A 3 -16.81 30.17 -31.78
N PRO A 4 -17.76 29.48 -32.43
CA PRO A 4 -18.96 28.97 -31.75
C PRO A 4 -18.66 28.07 -30.54
N SER A 5 -17.63 27.21 -30.60
CA SER A 5 -17.32 26.32 -29.48
C SER A 5 -16.82 27.06 -28.23
N LEU A 6 -16.35 28.30 -28.36
CA LEU A 6 -15.87 29.11 -27.23
C LEU A 6 -16.99 29.46 -26.24
N THR A 7 -18.26 29.39 -26.66
CA THR A 7 -19.38 29.62 -25.73
C THR A 7 -19.46 28.55 -24.64
N ASN A 8 -18.99 27.34 -24.92
CA ASN A 8 -18.95 26.25 -23.93
C ASN A 8 -17.93 26.52 -22.81
N PHE A 9 -17.00 27.44 -23.04
CA PHE A 9 -15.98 27.88 -22.09
C PHE A 9 -16.32 29.24 -21.45
N GLY A 10 -17.58 29.70 -21.57
CA GLY A 10 -18.05 30.95 -20.97
C GLY A 10 -17.64 32.23 -21.71
N VAL A 11 -17.10 32.13 -22.93
CA VAL A 11 -16.71 33.30 -23.72
C VAL A 11 -17.95 33.98 -24.31
N SER A 12 -18.30 35.15 -23.77
CA SER A 12 -19.40 35.98 -24.30
C SER A 12 -18.99 36.74 -25.57
N GLY A 13 -19.87 36.76 -26.58
CA GLY A 13 -19.61 37.45 -27.86
C GLY A 13 -18.68 36.69 -28.82
N ALA A 14 -18.62 35.36 -28.73
CA ALA A 14 -17.83 34.53 -29.62
C ALA A 14 -18.27 34.68 -31.10
N LEU A 15 -17.30 34.59 -32.01
CA LEU A 15 -17.52 34.73 -33.45
C LEU A 15 -18.35 33.54 -33.95
N SER A 16 -19.52 33.80 -34.52
CA SER A 16 -20.49 32.75 -34.86
C SER A 16 -20.11 31.91 -36.08
N ASP A 17 -19.21 32.40 -36.92
CA ASP A 17 -18.84 31.77 -38.20
C ASP A 17 -17.43 32.23 -38.63
N PRO A 18 -16.37 31.59 -38.10
CA PRO A 18 -14.97 31.95 -38.35
C PRO A 18 -14.41 31.48 -39.71
N VAL A 19 -13.98 32.42 -40.54
CA VAL A 19 -13.14 32.21 -41.73
C VAL A 19 -11.66 32.32 -41.38
N LEU A 20 -10.89 31.25 -41.60
CA LEU A 20 -9.44 31.22 -41.49
C LEU A 20 -8.80 31.31 -42.88
N THR A 21 -7.87 32.25 -43.05
CA THR A 21 -7.12 32.47 -44.29
C THR A 21 -5.63 32.44 -44.00
N LEU A 22 -4.86 31.64 -44.74
CA LEU A 22 -3.41 31.53 -44.61
C LEU A 22 -2.72 32.15 -45.82
N THR A 23 -1.78 33.07 -45.57
CA THR A 23 -1.01 33.75 -46.61
C THR A 23 0.48 33.66 -46.35
N ARG A 24 1.29 33.66 -47.40
CA ARG A 24 2.75 33.86 -47.32
C ARG A 24 3.05 35.34 -47.12
N LEU A 25 4.21 35.69 -46.53
CA LEU A 25 4.63 37.10 -46.34
C LEU A 25 4.61 37.96 -47.62
N THR A 26 4.70 37.33 -48.80
CA THR A 26 4.59 37.97 -50.12
C THR A 26 3.16 38.42 -50.48
N GLY A 27 2.16 38.07 -49.67
CA GLY A 27 0.74 38.33 -49.91
C GLY A 27 0.04 37.25 -50.76
N GLU A 28 0.74 36.17 -51.08
CA GLU A 28 0.16 35.01 -51.78
C GLU A 28 -0.77 34.22 -50.84
N LEU A 29 -1.99 33.96 -51.29
CA LEU A 29 -2.96 33.10 -50.59
C LEU A 29 -2.54 31.63 -50.75
N LEU A 30 -2.36 30.93 -49.64
CA LEU A 30 -2.04 29.51 -49.62
C LEU A 30 -3.31 28.67 -49.46
N ASP A 31 -4.16 29.05 -48.51
CA ASP A 31 -5.40 28.33 -48.25
C ASP A 31 -6.42 29.19 -47.50
N THR A 32 -7.71 28.85 -47.60
CA THR A 32 -8.78 29.52 -46.86
C THR A 32 -9.94 28.57 -46.58
N ASN A 33 -10.50 28.65 -45.38
CA ASN A 33 -11.61 27.81 -44.95
C ASN A 33 -12.57 28.55 -44.00
N ASP A 34 -13.88 28.37 -44.17
CA ASP A 34 -14.93 28.88 -43.29
C ASP A 34 -15.80 27.78 -42.65
N ASN A 35 -15.69 26.52 -43.06
CA ASN A 35 -16.39 25.37 -42.46
C ASN A 35 -15.52 24.12 -42.61
N TYR A 36 -15.02 23.54 -41.50
CA TYR A 36 -14.02 22.48 -41.56
C TYR A 36 -14.52 21.26 -42.33
N GLY A 37 -15.79 20.88 -42.15
CA GLY A 37 -16.36 19.70 -42.82
C GLY A 37 -16.39 19.80 -44.34
N ASP A 38 -16.42 21.02 -44.89
CA ASP A 38 -16.51 21.27 -46.33
C ASP A 38 -15.13 21.44 -46.99
N HIS A 39 -14.06 21.41 -46.21
CA HIS A 39 -12.68 21.58 -46.68
C HIS A 39 -12.02 20.24 -47.02
N GLY A 40 -11.22 20.19 -48.10
CA GLY A 40 -10.61 18.94 -48.58
C GLY A 40 -9.64 18.27 -47.59
N ALA A 41 -9.18 19.00 -46.57
CA ALA A 41 -8.30 18.49 -45.52
C ALA A 41 -9.03 17.90 -44.30
N SER A 42 -10.37 17.96 -44.27
CA SER A 42 -11.18 17.59 -43.10
C SER A 42 -11.05 16.12 -42.69
N ALA A 43 -10.82 15.22 -43.65
CA ALA A 43 -10.66 13.79 -43.41
C ALA A 43 -9.33 13.41 -42.74
N ASN A 44 -8.34 14.31 -42.75
CA ASN A 44 -6.97 14.02 -42.33
C ASN A 44 -6.58 14.76 -41.03
N LEU A 45 -7.50 15.48 -40.41
CA LEU A 45 -7.25 16.12 -39.12
C LEU A 45 -7.16 15.06 -38.01
N PRO A 46 -6.15 15.13 -37.11
CA PRO A 46 -6.12 14.31 -35.90
C PRO A 46 -7.43 14.42 -35.12
N THR A 47 -7.92 13.31 -34.58
CA THR A 47 -9.25 13.20 -33.96
C THR A 47 -9.46 14.15 -32.78
N ASP A 48 -8.39 14.46 -32.04
CA ASP A 48 -8.33 15.42 -30.94
C ASP A 48 -8.34 16.89 -31.41
N LEU A 49 -7.97 17.16 -32.67
CA LEU A 49 -7.91 18.50 -33.25
C LEU A 49 -9.12 18.86 -34.12
N VAL A 50 -10.06 17.92 -34.32
CA VAL A 50 -11.29 18.17 -35.08
C VAL A 50 -12.14 19.24 -34.36
N PRO A 51 -12.59 20.31 -35.07
CA PRO A 51 -13.49 21.27 -34.46
C PRO A 51 -14.83 20.65 -34.06
N THR A 52 -15.31 20.96 -32.86
CA THR A 52 -16.54 20.37 -32.29
C THR A 52 -17.80 21.02 -32.85
N ASN A 53 -17.67 22.13 -33.57
CA ASN A 53 -18.76 22.80 -34.27
C ASN A 53 -18.45 22.86 -35.78
N ALA A 54 -19.41 22.43 -36.60
CA ALA A 54 -19.27 22.35 -38.06
C ALA A 54 -18.94 23.69 -38.75
N SER A 55 -19.34 24.81 -38.15
CA SER A 55 -19.07 26.17 -38.66
C SER A 55 -17.70 26.71 -38.25
N GLU A 56 -16.84 25.90 -37.63
CA GLU A 56 -15.47 26.30 -37.35
C GLU A 56 -14.55 25.98 -38.52
N SER A 57 -13.46 26.73 -38.68
CA SER A 57 -12.52 26.56 -39.78
C SER A 57 -11.27 25.78 -39.37
N ALA A 58 -10.73 24.96 -40.28
CA ALA A 58 -9.46 24.26 -40.08
C ALA A 58 -8.68 24.13 -41.39
N ILE A 59 -7.36 24.30 -41.34
CA ILE A 59 -6.44 24.14 -42.48
C ILE A 59 -5.34 23.19 -42.03
N MET A 60 -5.09 22.12 -42.81
CA MET A 60 -3.93 21.24 -42.65
C MET A 60 -3.10 21.33 -43.91
N ILE A 61 -1.85 21.76 -43.77
CA ILE A 61 -0.96 22.06 -44.90
C ILE A 61 0.50 21.88 -44.50
N THR A 62 1.31 21.33 -45.40
CA THR A 62 2.76 21.29 -45.27
C THR A 62 3.35 22.61 -45.77
N LEU A 63 4.17 23.27 -44.94
CA LEU A 63 4.75 24.57 -45.25
C LEU A 63 6.27 24.46 -45.42
N ASP A 64 6.80 24.99 -46.52
CA ASP A 64 8.25 25.22 -46.63
C ASP A 64 8.71 26.21 -45.54
N PRO A 65 9.98 26.13 -45.07
CA PRO A 65 10.52 27.09 -44.11
C PRO A 65 10.35 28.55 -44.59
N GLY A 66 9.64 29.36 -43.81
CA GLY A 66 9.32 30.73 -44.20
C GLY A 66 8.39 31.46 -43.22
N ALA A 67 8.10 32.73 -43.50
CA ALA A 67 7.16 33.53 -42.72
C ALA A 67 5.76 33.54 -43.36
N TYR A 68 4.75 33.25 -42.54
CA TYR A 68 3.35 33.13 -42.92
C TYR A 68 2.45 33.97 -42.01
N THR A 69 1.24 34.27 -42.47
CA THR A 69 0.23 35.00 -41.70
C THR A 69 -1.10 34.27 -41.79
N ALA A 70 -1.60 33.84 -40.63
CA ALA A 70 -2.96 33.34 -40.46
C ALA A 70 -3.88 34.49 -40.06
N ILE A 71 -5.01 34.63 -40.77
CA ILE A 71 -5.98 35.70 -40.58
C ILE A 71 -7.33 35.05 -40.24
N LEU A 72 -7.92 35.44 -39.12
CA LEU A 72 -9.26 35.02 -38.71
C LEU A 72 -10.24 36.18 -38.91
N SER A 73 -11.35 35.92 -39.57
CA SER A 73 -12.43 36.90 -39.79
C SER A 73 -13.80 36.24 -39.69
N GLY A 74 -14.87 37.02 -39.54
CA GLY A 74 -16.23 36.47 -39.58
C GLY A 74 -16.80 36.44 -40.99
N VAL A 75 -17.57 35.41 -41.34
CA VAL A 75 -18.32 35.37 -42.60
C VAL A 75 -19.15 36.64 -42.77
N GLY A 76 -19.10 37.24 -43.96
CA GLY A 76 -19.81 38.50 -44.26
C GLY A 76 -19.31 39.73 -43.50
N GLY A 77 -18.15 39.67 -42.85
CA GLY A 77 -17.59 40.76 -42.04
C GLY A 77 -18.15 40.84 -40.62
N ALA A 78 -18.74 39.74 -40.12
CA ALA A 78 -19.19 39.66 -38.74
C ALA A 78 -18.03 39.85 -37.75
N THR A 79 -18.33 40.44 -36.60
CA THR A 79 -17.36 40.72 -35.53
C THR A 79 -17.67 39.89 -34.30
N GLY A 80 -16.64 39.38 -33.63
CA GLY A 80 -16.77 38.57 -32.42
C GLY A 80 -15.40 38.10 -31.95
N ILE A 81 -15.37 37.34 -30.86
CA ILE A 81 -14.14 36.75 -30.31
C ILE A 81 -13.90 35.39 -30.96
N GLY A 82 -12.76 35.22 -31.61
CA GLY A 82 -12.32 33.93 -32.15
C GLY A 82 -10.87 33.65 -31.81
N ILE A 83 -10.48 32.38 -31.83
CA ILE A 83 -9.12 31.93 -31.54
C ILE A 83 -8.51 31.28 -32.79
N VAL A 84 -7.23 31.59 -33.03
CA VAL A 84 -6.39 30.89 -34.01
C VAL A 84 -5.40 30.05 -33.24
N GLU A 85 -5.38 28.77 -33.56
CA GLU A 85 -4.51 27.77 -32.95
C GLU A 85 -3.69 27.14 -34.08
N VAL A 86 -2.42 26.89 -33.83
CA VAL A 86 -1.48 26.31 -34.78
C VAL A 86 -0.84 25.10 -34.11
N PHE A 87 -0.96 23.95 -34.77
CA PHE A 87 -0.44 22.68 -34.29
C PHE A 87 0.53 22.13 -35.34
N GLU A 88 1.58 21.47 -34.89
CA GLU A 88 2.42 20.65 -35.75
C GLU A 88 1.66 19.33 -35.99
N GLY A 89 1.31 19.05 -37.25
CA GLY A 89 0.64 17.81 -37.62
C GLY A 89 1.62 16.64 -37.70
N PRO A 90 1.15 15.38 -37.59
CA PRO A 90 2.02 14.22 -37.80
C PRO A 90 2.61 14.28 -39.21
N GLU A 91 3.93 14.10 -39.36
CA GLU A 91 4.49 13.80 -40.67
C GLU A 91 3.90 12.46 -41.13
N PRO A 92 3.15 12.39 -42.25
CA PRO A 92 2.83 11.10 -42.80
C PRO A 92 4.12 10.51 -43.35
N ALA A 93 4.68 9.50 -42.67
CA ALA A 93 5.66 8.63 -43.28
C ALA A 93 5.00 8.01 -44.53
N ALA A 94 5.49 8.33 -45.72
CA ALA A 94 4.93 7.79 -46.95
C ALA A 94 5.17 6.27 -46.97
N THR A 95 4.10 5.47 -46.91
CA THR A 95 4.20 4.03 -47.14
C THR A 95 4.66 3.77 -48.58
N ALA A 96 5.31 2.64 -48.84
CA ALA A 96 5.75 2.29 -50.18
C ALA A 96 4.56 2.26 -51.15
N GLN A 97 3.36 1.89 -50.68
CA GLN A 97 2.14 1.90 -51.49
C GLN A 97 1.65 3.31 -51.86
N SER A 98 1.58 4.24 -50.91
CA SER A 98 1.15 5.62 -51.21
C SER A 98 2.19 6.33 -52.07
N PHE A 99 3.48 6.15 -51.75
CA PHE A 99 4.58 6.68 -52.56
C PHE A 99 4.57 6.12 -53.99
N PHE A 100 4.26 4.82 -54.15
CA PHE A 100 4.14 4.19 -55.46
C PHE A 100 2.99 4.79 -56.27
N ALA A 101 1.81 4.95 -55.67
CA ALA A 101 0.64 5.50 -56.34
C ALA A 101 0.91 6.92 -56.85
N ASP A 102 1.53 7.76 -56.01
CA ASP A 102 1.73 9.18 -56.31
C ASP A 102 2.88 9.43 -57.29
N ASN A 103 3.96 8.64 -57.19
CA ASN A 103 5.22 8.97 -57.87
C ASN A 103 5.65 7.95 -58.94
N VAL A 104 5.25 6.67 -58.83
CA VAL A 104 5.80 5.58 -59.65
C VAL A 104 4.79 5.00 -60.64
N ALA A 105 3.53 4.79 -60.23
CA ALA A 105 2.52 4.06 -61.00
C ALA A 105 2.32 4.66 -62.41
N SER A 106 2.06 5.95 -62.49
CA SER A 106 1.79 6.61 -63.78
C SER A 106 3.05 6.91 -64.59
N GLN A 107 4.08 7.49 -63.94
CA GLN A 107 5.24 8.02 -64.66
C GLN A 107 6.24 6.94 -65.08
N VAL A 108 6.43 5.93 -64.22
CA VAL A 108 7.40 4.86 -64.43
C VAL A 108 6.71 3.63 -65.00
N ILE A 109 5.69 3.10 -64.31
CA ILE A 109 5.11 1.82 -64.71
C ILE A 109 4.29 1.96 -65.99
N LEU A 110 3.29 2.84 -66.03
CA LEU A 110 2.52 3.05 -67.25
C LEU A 110 3.31 3.77 -68.33
N GLY A 111 4.08 4.80 -67.95
CA GLY A 111 4.80 5.66 -68.89
C GLY A 111 6.01 5.01 -69.57
N ARG A 112 6.55 3.91 -69.04
CA ARG A 112 7.82 3.31 -69.50
C ARG A 112 7.80 1.78 -69.54
N CYS A 113 7.40 1.11 -68.45
CA CYS A 113 7.56 -0.34 -68.32
C CYS A 113 6.45 -1.13 -69.01
N GLN A 114 5.19 -0.70 -68.85
CA GLN A 114 3.98 -1.41 -69.29
C GLN A 114 3.95 -1.67 -70.80
N VAL A 115 4.56 -0.79 -71.61
CA VAL A 115 4.63 -0.94 -73.08
C VAL A 115 5.26 -2.26 -73.50
N CYS A 116 6.23 -2.76 -72.73
CA CYS A 116 6.90 -4.04 -72.98
C CYS A 116 6.42 -5.14 -72.02
N HIS A 117 6.13 -4.78 -70.76
CA HIS A 117 5.70 -5.65 -69.67
C HIS A 117 4.17 -5.72 -69.59
N ASN A 118 3.56 -6.29 -70.63
CA ASN A 118 2.13 -6.61 -70.67
C ASN A 118 1.94 -8.00 -71.32
N PRO A 119 0.75 -8.63 -71.20
CA PRO A 119 0.52 -10.00 -71.68
C PRO A 119 0.78 -10.22 -73.18
N THR A 120 0.82 -9.15 -73.99
CA THR A 120 1.08 -9.20 -75.44
C THR A 120 2.42 -8.56 -75.84
N GLY A 121 3.17 -8.04 -74.88
CA GLY A 121 4.41 -7.31 -75.09
C GLY A 121 5.62 -8.23 -75.23
N ILE A 122 6.76 -7.65 -75.61
CA ILE A 122 8.01 -8.40 -75.80
C ILE A 122 8.55 -9.04 -74.51
N ALA A 123 8.10 -8.56 -73.33
CA ALA A 123 8.46 -9.09 -72.02
C ALA A 123 7.33 -9.93 -71.39
N ALA A 124 6.37 -10.43 -72.19
CA ALA A 124 5.25 -11.25 -71.71
C ALA A 124 5.66 -12.55 -70.99
N ALA A 125 6.90 -13.01 -71.18
CA ALA A 125 7.45 -14.19 -70.50
C ALA A 125 8.00 -13.90 -69.08
N THR A 126 7.96 -12.65 -68.62
CA THR A 126 8.40 -12.25 -67.28
C THR A 126 7.24 -12.25 -66.28
N SER A 127 7.53 -12.33 -64.99
CA SER A 127 6.54 -12.21 -63.91
C SER A 127 6.10 -10.77 -63.63
N LEU A 128 6.77 -9.78 -64.21
CA LEU A 128 6.41 -8.36 -64.10
C LEU A 128 5.48 -8.02 -65.27
N LEU A 129 4.18 -8.19 -65.08
CA LEU A 129 3.15 -7.85 -66.07
C LEU A 129 2.25 -6.76 -65.51
N TYR A 130 2.23 -5.60 -66.15
CA TYR A 130 1.50 -4.42 -65.69
C TYR A 130 0.20 -4.22 -66.47
N THR A 131 -0.83 -3.77 -65.76
CA THR A 131 -2.16 -3.47 -66.32
C THR A 131 -2.42 -1.96 -66.39
N THR A 132 -3.38 -1.58 -67.23
CA THR A 132 -3.94 -0.22 -67.36
C THR A 132 -5.43 -0.18 -66.96
N ASP A 133 -5.94 -1.25 -66.37
CA ASP A 133 -7.34 -1.35 -65.94
C ASP A 133 -7.65 -0.41 -64.75
N PRO A 134 -8.92 -0.09 -64.45
CA PRO A 134 -9.28 0.68 -63.26
C PRO A 134 -8.73 0.01 -61.98
N GLY A 135 -8.01 0.77 -61.14
CA GLY A 135 -7.30 0.24 -59.97
C GLY A 135 -5.92 -0.35 -60.25
N HIS A 136 -5.35 -0.06 -61.42
CA HIS A 136 -4.01 -0.53 -61.82
C HIS A 136 -2.90 -0.07 -60.87
N GLU A 137 -3.09 1.01 -60.12
CA GLU A 137 -2.11 1.49 -59.13
C GLU A 137 -1.83 0.40 -58.08
N THR A 138 -2.88 -0.17 -57.48
CA THR A 138 -2.76 -1.28 -56.53
C THR A 138 -2.25 -2.56 -57.19
N ALA A 139 -2.80 -2.94 -58.34
CA ALA A 139 -2.40 -4.18 -59.02
C ALA A 139 -0.94 -4.17 -59.49
N ASN A 140 -0.46 -3.02 -59.97
CA ASN A 140 0.93 -2.85 -60.40
C ASN A 140 1.89 -2.71 -59.20
N TYR A 141 1.43 -2.12 -58.10
CA TYR A 141 2.16 -2.12 -56.82
C TYR A 141 2.37 -3.55 -56.32
N ASP A 142 1.29 -4.34 -56.22
CA ASP A 142 1.34 -5.73 -55.76
C ASP A 142 2.28 -6.57 -56.64
N THR A 143 2.24 -6.37 -57.96
CA THR A 143 3.14 -7.05 -58.91
C THR A 143 4.62 -6.79 -58.61
N LEU A 144 4.98 -5.56 -58.21
CA LEU A 144 6.35 -5.21 -57.83
C LEU A 144 6.69 -5.67 -56.42
N ARG A 145 5.78 -5.49 -55.45
CA ARG A 145 5.92 -6.00 -54.08
C ARG A 145 6.19 -7.49 -54.10
N ASP A 146 5.36 -8.29 -54.75
CA ASP A 146 5.47 -9.75 -54.76
C ASP A 146 6.76 -10.22 -55.45
N TYR A 147 7.19 -9.50 -56.49
CA TYR A 147 8.44 -9.80 -57.15
C TYR A 147 9.67 -9.55 -56.26
N VAL A 148 9.66 -8.47 -55.48
CA VAL A 148 10.74 -8.08 -54.54
C VAL A 148 10.67 -8.88 -53.24
N ALA A 149 9.48 -9.20 -52.72
CA ALA A 149 9.29 -10.01 -51.52
C ALA A 149 9.85 -11.43 -51.66
N ALA A 150 9.86 -11.98 -52.88
CA ALA A 150 10.46 -13.28 -53.15
C ALA A 150 12.00 -13.29 -53.09
N ASP A 151 12.68 -12.14 -53.17
CA ASP A 151 14.12 -11.94 -52.94
C ASP A 151 14.43 -10.44 -53.00
N THR A 152 14.76 -9.82 -51.86
CA THR A 152 14.92 -8.35 -51.74
C THR A 152 16.05 -7.79 -52.61
N SER A 153 17.03 -8.61 -53.02
CA SER A 153 18.07 -8.21 -53.99
C SER A 153 17.52 -7.90 -55.40
N ARG A 154 16.28 -8.31 -55.67
CA ARG A 154 15.56 -7.99 -56.92
C ARG A 154 15.22 -6.51 -57.04
N ALA A 155 15.14 -5.76 -55.94
CA ALA A 155 15.01 -4.30 -55.98
C ALA A 155 16.19 -3.67 -56.75
N THR A 156 17.42 -4.09 -56.43
CA THR A 156 18.62 -3.65 -57.16
C THR A 156 18.59 -4.12 -58.62
N THR A 157 18.08 -5.33 -58.87
CA THR A 157 17.95 -5.89 -60.24
C THR A 157 17.00 -5.06 -61.10
N ILE A 158 15.88 -4.56 -60.54
CA ILE A 158 14.93 -3.69 -61.25
C ILE A 158 15.62 -2.38 -61.69
N LEU A 159 16.37 -1.73 -60.79
CA LEU A 159 17.08 -0.49 -61.09
C LEU A 159 18.17 -0.68 -62.16
N GLN A 160 18.93 -1.77 -62.08
CA GLN A 160 19.95 -2.13 -63.08
C GLN A 160 19.31 -2.37 -64.46
N LYS A 161 18.22 -3.14 -64.51
CA LYS A 161 17.50 -3.43 -65.76
C LYS A 161 16.84 -2.18 -66.35
N GLY A 162 16.31 -1.28 -65.51
CA GLY A 162 15.77 0.01 -65.95
C GLY A 162 16.80 0.84 -66.72
N ARG A 163 18.07 0.77 -66.34
CA ARG A 163 19.22 1.43 -67.00
C ARG A 163 19.73 0.72 -68.24
N GLY A 164 19.13 -0.40 -68.65
CA GLY A 164 19.54 -1.17 -69.81
C GLY A 164 20.62 -2.21 -69.55
N GLU A 165 21.03 -2.42 -68.30
CA GLU A 165 22.03 -3.42 -67.94
C GLU A 165 21.40 -4.82 -67.98
N SER A 166 21.78 -5.62 -68.97
CA SER A 166 21.19 -6.95 -69.21
C SER A 166 19.66 -6.92 -69.35
N HIS A 167 19.13 -5.85 -69.96
CA HIS A 167 17.71 -5.69 -70.29
C HIS A 167 17.53 -5.70 -71.81
N GLY A 168 16.79 -6.68 -72.34
CA GLY A 168 16.67 -6.92 -73.79
C GLY A 168 16.04 -5.78 -74.59
N GLY A 169 15.35 -4.85 -73.92
CA GLY A 169 14.75 -3.64 -74.52
C GLY A 169 15.65 -2.41 -74.53
N GLY A 170 16.89 -2.50 -74.04
CA GLY A 170 17.78 -1.34 -73.86
C GLY A 170 17.45 -0.53 -72.61
N ALA A 171 18.09 0.64 -72.48
CA ALA A 171 17.88 1.57 -71.36
C ALA A 171 16.54 2.28 -71.50
N ILE A 172 15.71 2.18 -70.45
CA ILE A 172 14.37 2.74 -70.40
C ILE A 172 14.28 3.91 -69.41
N LEU A 173 15.18 3.93 -68.41
CA LEU A 173 15.33 5.01 -67.44
C LEU A 173 16.78 5.52 -67.40
N SER A 174 16.95 6.84 -67.28
CA SER A 174 18.23 7.51 -67.07
C SER A 174 18.47 7.79 -65.59
N THR A 175 19.70 7.59 -65.10
CA THR A 175 20.04 7.85 -63.68
C THR A 175 19.94 9.32 -63.27
N THR A 176 19.77 10.23 -64.22
CA THR A 176 19.67 11.68 -63.95
C THR A 176 18.23 12.19 -64.02
N GLU A 177 17.24 11.33 -64.26
CA GLU A 177 15.84 11.74 -64.39
C GLU A 177 15.02 11.39 -63.15
N GLN A 178 13.96 12.18 -62.89
CA GLN A 178 13.13 12.06 -61.69
C GLN A 178 12.49 10.67 -61.57
N ALA A 179 11.99 10.11 -62.68
CA ALA A 179 11.39 8.78 -62.74
C ALA A 179 12.32 7.65 -62.25
N TYR A 180 13.64 7.77 -62.43
CA TYR A 180 14.60 6.81 -61.88
C TYR A 180 14.79 7.00 -60.36
N THR A 181 14.81 8.25 -59.91
CA THR A 181 14.96 8.61 -58.50
C THR A 181 13.72 8.18 -57.71
N ASP A 182 12.52 8.38 -58.25
CA ASP A 182 11.25 7.97 -57.64
C ASP A 182 11.16 6.44 -57.57
N LEU A 183 11.55 5.72 -58.64
CA LEU A 183 11.60 4.25 -58.60
C LEU A 183 12.60 3.73 -57.57
N ALA A 184 13.76 4.39 -57.41
CA ALA A 184 14.77 4.00 -56.42
C ALA A 184 14.28 4.24 -54.99
N ALA A 185 13.70 5.42 -54.71
CA ALA A 185 13.14 5.75 -53.41
C ALA A 185 11.98 4.82 -53.02
N PHE A 186 11.09 4.50 -53.98
CA PHE A 186 10.04 3.50 -53.77
C PHE A 186 10.61 2.12 -53.41
N LEU A 187 11.61 1.64 -54.15
CA LEU A 187 12.18 0.32 -53.91
C LEU A 187 12.96 0.26 -52.58
N GLU A 188 13.54 1.37 -52.14
CA GLU A 188 14.17 1.48 -50.82
C GLU A 188 13.13 1.44 -49.68
N LEU A 189 12.03 2.20 -49.81
CA LEU A 189 10.90 2.15 -48.88
C LEU A 189 10.29 0.74 -48.82
N LEU A 190 10.08 0.11 -49.97
CA LEU A 190 9.52 -1.23 -50.07
C LEU A 190 10.43 -2.29 -49.43
N VAL A 191 11.75 -2.20 -49.59
CA VAL A 191 12.70 -3.12 -48.96
C VAL A 191 12.76 -2.90 -47.45
N ALA A 192 12.64 -1.66 -46.98
CA ALA A 192 12.55 -1.35 -45.55
C ALA A 192 11.27 -1.92 -44.92
N GLU A 193 10.12 -1.78 -45.59
CA GLU A 193 8.84 -2.35 -45.14
C GLU A 193 8.86 -3.89 -45.12
N LEU A 194 9.41 -4.52 -46.17
CA LEU A 194 9.55 -5.99 -46.23
C LEU A 194 10.61 -6.54 -45.25
N GLY A 195 11.47 -5.69 -44.68
CA GLY A 195 12.51 -6.07 -43.71
C GLY A 195 12.01 -6.22 -42.27
N ASN A 196 10.80 -5.76 -41.93
CA ASN A 196 10.32 -5.60 -40.55
C ASN A 196 9.12 -6.51 -40.16
N GLY A 197 8.88 -7.64 -40.84
CA GLY A 197 7.72 -8.52 -40.56
C GLY A 197 7.92 -9.50 -39.37
N ALA A 198 6.82 -10.00 -38.78
CA ALA A 198 6.90 -10.93 -37.64
C ALA A 198 7.73 -12.20 -37.94
N GLN A 199 7.74 -12.63 -39.20
CA GLN A 199 8.52 -13.79 -39.65
C GLN A 199 10.03 -13.57 -39.64
N SER A 200 10.53 -12.39 -40.04
CA SER A 200 11.97 -12.09 -39.98
C SER A 200 12.40 -11.89 -38.53
N PHE A 201 11.60 -11.17 -37.73
CA PHE A 201 11.84 -11.00 -36.30
C PHE A 201 11.88 -12.33 -35.54
N PHE A 202 10.99 -13.27 -35.88
CA PHE A 202 11.01 -14.62 -35.34
C PHE A 202 12.27 -15.40 -35.73
N ALA A 203 12.73 -15.31 -36.98
CA ALA A 203 13.94 -16.01 -37.39
C ALA A 203 15.18 -15.52 -36.62
N ASP A 204 15.26 -14.21 -36.41
CA ASP A 204 16.45 -13.56 -35.82
C ASP A 204 16.46 -13.59 -34.29
N ASN A 205 15.30 -13.43 -33.64
CA ASN A 205 15.19 -13.29 -32.17
C ASN A 205 14.31 -14.39 -31.54
N VAL A 206 13.36 -14.94 -32.29
CA VAL A 206 12.42 -16.01 -31.90
C VAL A 206 13.02 -17.40 -31.68
N ALA A 207 13.47 -17.92 -32.82
CA ALA A 207 13.53 -19.34 -33.12
C ALA A 207 14.60 -20.07 -32.30
N GLY A 208 15.82 -19.51 -32.26
CA GLY A 208 16.94 -20.17 -31.58
C GLY A 208 16.85 -20.09 -30.06
N GLN A 209 16.68 -18.88 -29.54
CA GLN A 209 16.87 -18.59 -28.11
C GLN A 209 15.62 -18.79 -27.24
N VAL A 210 14.43 -18.89 -27.85
CA VAL A 210 13.19 -19.21 -27.14
C VAL A 210 12.69 -20.60 -27.54
N ILE A 211 12.44 -20.80 -28.83
CA ILE A 211 11.72 -22.00 -29.28
C ILE A 211 12.61 -23.24 -29.19
N LEU A 212 13.80 -23.22 -29.75
CA LEU A 212 14.67 -24.41 -29.74
C LEU A 212 15.31 -24.66 -28.37
N SER A 213 15.71 -23.62 -27.65
CA SER A 213 16.45 -23.77 -26.39
C SER A 213 15.54 -24.00 -25.18
N ARG A 214 14.31 -23.47 -25.17
CA ARG A 214 13.40 -23.53 -24.01
C ARG A 214 12.17 -24.40 -24.29
N CYS A 215 11.40 -24.05 -25.32
CA CYS A 215 10.09 -24.68 -25.54
C CYS A 215 10.21 -26.11 -26.09
N GLN A 216 11.06 -26.33 -27.10
CA GLN A 216 11.20 -27.59 -27.84
C GLN A 216 11.61 -28.77 -26.96
N VAL A 217 12.33 -28.51 -25.86
CA VAL A 217 12.77 -29.51 -24.87
C VAL A 217 11.59 -30.37 -24.41
N CYS A 218 10.44 -29.74 -24.19
CA CYS A 218 9.21 -30.41 -23.77
C CYS A 218 8.19 -30.56 -24.91
N HIS A 219 8.13 -29.57 -25.81
CA HIS A 219 7.20 -29.47 -26.92
C HIS A 219 7.73 -30.16 -28.19
N ASN A 220 7.93 -31.47 -28.11
CA ASN A 220 8.31 -32.31 -29.23
C ASN A 220 7.48 -33.62 -29.22
N PRO A 221 7.46 -34.40 -30.32
CA PRO A 221 6.60 -35.59 -30.44
C PRO A 221 6.82 -36.68 -29.39
N THR A 222 7.96 -36.64 -28.69
CA THR A 222 8.34 -37.61 -27.63
C THR A 222 8.45 -36.96 -26.25
N GLY A 223 8.22 -35.66 -26.13
CA GLY A 223 8.40 -34.88 -24.91
C GLY A 223 7.16 -34.90 -24.02
N ILE A 224 7.30 -34.37 -22.81
CA ILE A 224 6.21 -34.34 -21.82
C ILE A 224 4.99 -33.52 -22.28
N ALA A 225 5.17 -32.61 -23.25
CA ALA A 225 4.10 -31.79 -23.83
C ALA A 225 3.62 -32.32 -25.20
N ALA A 226 3.88 -33.59 -25.53
CA ALA A 226 3.50 -34.21 -26.81
C ALA A 226 1.99 -34.19 -27.11
N ALA A 227 1.15 -34.00 -26.08
CA ALA A 227 -0.31 -33.88 -26.23
C ALA A 227 -0.78 -32.48 -26.67
N THR A 228 0.12 -31.50 -26.75
CA THR A 228 -0.22 -30.10 -27.12
C THR A 228 -0.14 -29.89 -28.65
N PRO A 229 -0.82 -28.87 -29.20
CA PRO A 229 -0.72 -28.52 -30.61
C PRO A 229 0.59 -27.82 -30.99
N LEU A 230 1.39 -27.39 -30.00
CA LEU A 230 2.66 -26.70 -30.19
C LEU A 230 3.78 -27.74 -30.19
N LEU A 231 4.07 -28.36 -31.34
CA LEU A 231 5.13 -29.37 -31.48
C LEU A 231 6.24 -28.87 -32.38
N TYR A 232 7.35 -28.40 -31.78
CA TYR A 232 8.45 -27.76 -32.49
C TYR A 232 9.45 -28.78 -33.06
N THR A 233 10.06 -28.42 -34.20
CA THR A 233 11.02 -29.24 -34.93
C THR A 233 12.41 -28.62 -34.95
N THR A 234 13.44 -29.46 -35.14
CA THR A 234 14.86 -29.09 -35.31
C THR A 234 15.39 -29.43 -36.71
N GLU A 235 14.52 -29.91 -37.60
CA GLU A 235 14.89 -30.29 -38.98
C GLU A 235 15.30 -29.07 -39.84
N PRO A 236 16.00 -29.26 -40.98
CA PRO A 236 16.34 -28.15 -41.88
C PRO A 236 15.10 -27.36 -42.33
N GLY A 237 15.11 -26.04 -42.13
CA GLY A 237 13.95 -25.16 -42.37
C GLY A 237 12.99 -25.02 -41.18
N HIS A 238 13.40 -25.44 -39.98
CA HIS A 238 12.63 -25.34 -38.75
C HIS A 238 12.20 -23.91 -38.39
N GLU A 239 12.94 -22.89 -38.82
CA GLU A 239 12.61 -21.49 -38.55
C GLU A 239 11.24 -21.14 -39.15
N THR A 240 10.97 -21.57 -40.39
CA THR A 240 9.66 -21.37 -41.02
C THR A 240 8.60 -22.28 -40.43
N ALA A 241 8.91 -23.55 -40.18
CA ALA A 241 7.95 -24.51 -39.63
C ALA A 241 7.49 -24.13 -38.21
N ASN A 242 8.42 -23.70 -37.35
CA ASN A 242 8.12 -23.29 -35.97
C ASN A 242 7.39 -21.94 -35.92
N TYR A 243 7.71 -21.02 -36.85
CA TYR A 243 6.93 -19.79 -37.03
C TYR A 243 5.47 -20.11 -37.40
N ASP A 244 5.27 -20.99 -38.39
CA ASP A 244 3.93 -21.37 -38.86
C ASP A 244 3.11 -22.03 -37.73
N ILE A 245 3.73 -22.84 -36.87
CA ILE A 245 3.06 -23.44 -35.69
C ILE A 245 2.52 -22.37 -34.75
N LEU A 246 3.33 -21.36 -34.42
CA LEU A 246 2.92 -20.26 -33.54
C LEU A 246 1.88 -19.36 -34.20
N ARG A 247 2.10 -18.99 -35.46
CA ARG A 247 1.13 -18.24 -36.26
C ARG A 247 -0.22 -18.94 -36.29
N ASP A 248 -0.27 -20.23 -36.63
CA ASP A 248 -1.54 -20.95 -36.75
C ASP A 248 -2.24 -21.13 -35.41
N TYR A 249 -1.46 -21.29 -34.33
CA TYR A 249 -2.00 -21.35 -32.98
C TYR A 249 -2.66 -20.02 -32.56
N VAL A 250 -1.99 -18.89 -32.82
CA VAL A 250 -2.47 -17.54 -32.51
C VAL A 250 -3.57 -17.07 -33.48
N ALA A 251 -3.49 -17.41 -34.76
CA ALA A 251 -4.50 -17.06 -35.76
C ALA A 251 -5.87 -17.71 -35.49
N ALA A 252 -5.89 -18.84 -34.78
CA ALA A 252 -7.13 -19.48 -34.36
C ALA A 252 -7.85 -18.71 -33.24
N ASP A 253 -7.13 -17.91 -32.45
CA ASP A 253 -7.65 -17.02 -31.40
C ASP A 253 -6.50 -16.10 -30.92
N THR A 254 -6.59 -14.79 -31.21
CA THR A 254 -5.50 -13.84 -30.96
C THR A 254 -5.15 -13.70 -29.48
N SER A 255 -6.08 -14.01 -28.56
CA SER A 255 -5.81 -14.04 -27.11
C SER A 255 -4.78 -15.12 -26.71
N ARG A 256 -4.50 -16.07 -27.60
CA ARG A 256 -3.46 -17.10 -27.39
C ARG A 256 -2.05 -16.55 -27.43
N ALA A 257 -1.81 -15.37 -27.98
CA ALA A 257 -0.53 -14.67 -27.85
C ALA A 257 -0.22 -14.42 -26.36
N THR A 258 -1.17 -13.84 -25.62
CA THR A 258 -1.08 -13.66 -24.17
C THR A 258 -0.95 -15.01 -23.45
N THR A 259 -1.68 -16.04 -23.89
CA THR A 259 -1.56 -17.39 -23.32
C THR A 259 -0.13 -17.95 -23.46
N ILE A 260 0.55 -17.74 -24.60
CA ILE A 260 1.94 -18.19 -24.79
C ILE A 260 2.88 -17.48 -23.81
N LEU A 261 2.74 -16.16 -23.63
CA LEU A 261 3.53 -15.40 -22.67
C LEU A 261 3.30 -15.88 -21.24
N GLN A 262 2.05 -16.05 -20.82
CA GLN A 262 1.67 -16.57 -19.50
C GLN A 262 2.26 -17.97 -19.26
N LYS A 263 2.12 -18.87 -20.23
CA LYS A 263 2.67 -20.23 -20.13
C LYS A 263 4.20 -20.22 -20.06
N GLY A 264 4.85 -19.31 -20.78
CA GLY A 264 6.30 -19.08 -20.69
C GLY A 264 6.75 -18.71 -19.27
N ARG A 265 5.96 -17.90 -18.55
CA ARG A 265 6.19 -17.52 -17.14
C ARG A 265 5.81 -18.59 -16.12
N GLY A 266 5.34 -19.76 -16.57
CA GLY A 266 4.99 -20.88 -15.69
C GLY A 266 3.54 -20.90 -15.22
N GLU A 267 2.71 -19.96 -15.68
CA GLU A 267 1.33 -19.85 -15.21
C GLU A 267 0.43 -20.90 -15.85
N ASN A 268 -0.16 -21.76 -15.00
CA ASN A 268 -0.89 -22.95 -15.43
C ASN A 268 -0.05 -23.83 -16.40
N HIS A 269 1.27 -23.67 -16.43
CA HIS A 269 2.16 -24.39 -17.31
C HIS A 269 2.88 -25.45 -16.51
N GLY A 270 2.55 -26.72 -16.77
CA GLY A 270 3.08 -27.83 -15.99
C GLY A 270 4.61 -27.90 -15.91
N GLY A 271 5.32 -27.36 -16.90
CA GLY A 271 6.80 -27.30 -16.86
C GLY A 271 7.38 -26.25 -15.90
N GLY A 272 6.54 -25.46 -15.23
CA GLY A 272 6.98 -24.25 -14.53
C GLY A 272 7.41 -23.14 -15.50
N ALA A 273 8.00 -22.09 -14.93
CA ALA A 273 8.51 -20.95 -15.69
C ALA A 273 9.74 -21.36 -16.50
N ILE A 274 9.67 -21.17 -17.82
CA ILE A 274 10.79 -21.39 -18.74
C ILE A 274 11.37 -20.07 -19.27
N LEU A 275 10.62 -18.98 -19.08
CA LEU A 275 10.96 -17.61 -19.41
C LEU A 275 10.72 -16.69 -18.20
N SER A 276 11.71 -15.88 -17.87
CA SER A 276 11.59 -14.78 -16.90
C SER A 276 11.14 -13.51 -17.62
N THR A 277 10.23 -12.72 -17.02
CA THR A 277 9.71 -11.48 -17.64
C THR A 277 10.75 -10.42 -17.91
N THR A 278 11.90 -10.51 -17.22
CA THR A 278 13.00 -9.57 -17.32
C THR A 278 14.11 -10.04 -18.25
N GLU A 279 14.07 -11.29 -18.75
CA GLU A 279 15.08 -11.80 -19.66
C GLU A 279 14.76 -11.45 -21.11
N GLN A 280 15.80 -11.15 -21.91
CA GLN A 280 15.65 -10.72 -23.31
C GLN A 280 14.81 -11.70 -24.13
N ALA A 281 14.90 -13.00 -23.84
CA ALA A 281 14.11 -14.03 -24.51
C ALA A 281 12.59 -13.87 -24.32
N TYR A 282 12.12 -13.35 -23.17
CA TYR A 282 10.71 -13.04 -22.94
C TYR A 282 10.28 -11.77 -23.68
N LEU A 283 11.11 -10.72 -23.63
CA LEU A 283 10.85 -9.47 -24.35
C LEU A 283 10.80 -9.69 -25.86
N ASP A 284 11.71 -10.51 -26.39
CA ASP A 284 11.74 -10.89 -27.80
C ASP A 284 10.50 -11.73 -28.16
N LEU A 285 10.07 -12.65 -27.29
CA LEU A 285 8.84 -13.40 -27.49
C LEU A 285 7.60 -12.49 -27.49
N SER A 286 7.53 -11.50 -26.59
CA SER A 286 6.44 -10.53 -26.52
C SER A 286 6.39 -9.67 -27.78
N ALA A 287 7.52 -9.04 -28.13
CA ALA A 287 7.64 -8.20 -29.32
C ALA A 287 7.30 -8.99 -30.60
N PHE A 288 7.73 -10.26 -30.70
CA PHE A 288 7.34 -11.15 -31.79
C PHE A 288 5.82 -11.36 -31.84
N LEU A 289 5.18 -11.66 -30.70
CA LEU A 289 3.75 -11.94 -30.65
C LEU A 289 2.91 -10.69 -30.94
N ASP A 290 3.37 -9.51 -30.53
CA ASP A 290 2.74 -8.22 -30.87
C ASP A 290 2.80 -7.96 -32.38
N LEU A 291 3.97 -8.14 -32.98
CA LEU A 291 4.15 -8.07 -34.44
C LEU A 291 3.26 -9.10 -35.17
N LEU A 292 3.17 -10.32 -34.63
CA LEU A 292 2.35 -11.39 -35.20
C LEU A 292 0.85 -11.09 -35.13
N VAL A 293 0.36 -10.54 -34.02
CA VAL A 293 -1.05 -10.15 -33.87
C VAL A 293 -1.40 -9.01 -34.83
N ALA A 294 -0.50 -8.02 -34.99
CA ALA A 294 -0.64 -6.96 -35.97
C ALA A 294 -0.67 -7.49 -37.41
N ASP A 295 0.23 -8.42 -37.76
CA ASP A 295 0.28 -9.09 -39.07
C ASP A 295 -0.99 -9.91 -39.38
N LEU A 296 -1.66 -10.45 -38.35
CA LEU A 296 -2.89 -11.23 -38.48
C LEU A 296 -4.17 -10.37 -38.59
N GLY A 297 -4.04 -9.04 -38.60
CA GLY A 297 -5.16 -8.12 -38.69
C GLY A 297 -5.98 -8.02 -37.40
N GLY A 298 -5.42 -8.48 -36.27
CA GLY A 298 -5.86 -8.02 -34.95
C GLY A 298 -5.48 -6.55 -34.83
N GLY A 299 -6.38 -5.71 -34.30
CA GLY A 299 -6.05 -4.32 -34.05
C GLY A 299 -4.73 -4.23 -33.28
N SER A 300 -3.89 -3.25 -33.61
CA SER A 300 -2.79 -2.89 -32.74
C SER A 300 -3.36 -2.66 -31.35
N ASN A 301 -2.81 -3.35 -30.35
CA ASN A 301 -2.80 -2.78 -29.00
C ASN A 301 -1.87 -1.57 -29.10
N GLU A 302 -2.35 -0.48 -29.71
CA GLU A 302 -1.81 0.84 -29.43
C GLU A 302 -1.75 0.95 -27.91
N PRO A 303 -0.66 1.49 -27.33
CA PRO A 303 -0.65 1.80 -25.91
C PRO A 303 -1.89 2.65 -25.64
N THR A 304 -2.86 2.05 -24.96
CA THR A 304 -3.89 2.81 -24.28
C THR A 304 -3.15 3.81 -23.39
N ALA A 305 -3.69 5.03 -23.27
CA ALA A 305 -3.37 6.05 -22.25
C ALA A 305 -2.41 5.54 -21.15
N GLU A 306 -1.31 6.25 -20.86
CA GLU A 306 -0.32 5.84 -19.85
C GLU A 306 -1.07 5.32 -18.61
N PHE A 307 -0.71 4.13 -18.09
CA PHE A 307 -1.50 3.44 -17.06
C PHE A 307 -1.85 4.32 -15.85
N TRP A 308 -0.99 5.30 -15.56
CA TRP A 308 -1.11 6.28 -14.48
C TRP A 308 -1.86 7.57 -14.84
N ASP A 309 -2.48 7.66 -16.02
CA ASP A 309 -3.24 8.83 -16.47
C ASP A 309 -4.39 9.14 -15.51
N GLY A 310 -4.43 10.38 -15.00
CA GLY A 310 -5.42 10.81 -14.02
C GLY A 310 -5.10 10.44 -12.57
N VAL A 311 -3.94 9.84 -12.30
CA VAL A 311 -3.42 9.59 -10.95
C VAL A 311 -2.51 10.75 -10.53
N ALA A 312 -2.79 11.32 -9.35
CA ALA A 312 -1.88 12.24 -8.68
C ALA A 312 -1.11 11.49 -7.59
N LEU A 313 0.10 11.95 -7.24
CA LEU A 313 0.81 11.43 -6.09
C LEU A 313 0.40 12.19 -4.82
N ALA A 314 0.40 11.49 -3.69
CA ALA A 314 0.32 12.08 -2.36
C ALA A 314 1.46 13.08 -2.15
N SER A 315 1.17 14.14 -1.39
CA SER A 315 2.20 15.09 -0.99
C SER A 315 3.31 14.40 -0.18
N PRO A 316 4.53 14.96 -0.12
CA PRO A 316 5.59 14.44 0.75
C PRO A 316 5.16 14.29 2.22
N GLU A 317 4.40 15.25 2.74
CA GLU A 317 3.87 15.25 4.10
C GLU A 317 2.89 14.11 4.34
N GLU A 318 1.94 13.91 3.42
CA GLU A 318 0.98 12.79 3.48
C GLU A 318 1.71 11.45 3.37
N THR A 319 2.66 11.34 2.44
CA THR A 319 3.46 10.11 2.23
C THR A 319 4.25 9.77 3.49
N LEU A 320 4.92 10.75 4.08
CA LEU A 320 5.72 10.57 5.30
C LEU A 320 4.84 10.18 6.49
N ARG A 321 3.68 10.82 6.66
CA ARG A 321 2.73 10.47 7.72
C ARG A 321 2.26 9.03 7.64
N ARG A 322 1.85 8.60 6.44
CA ARG A 322 1.43 7.22 6.17
C ARG A 322 2.57 6.23 6.44
N ALA A 323 3.75 6.52 5.90
CA ALA A 323 4.94 5.70 6.11
C ALA A 323 5.31 5.59 7.60
N ALA A 324 5.24 6.69 8.37
CA ALA A 324 5.58 6.68 9.79
C ALA A 324 4.62 5.80 10.61
N LEU A 325 3.32 5.85 10.33
CA LEU A 325 2.33 5.01 11.01
C LEU A 325 2.53 3.52 10.73
N ILE A 326 2.92 3.15 9.51
CA ILE A 326 3.15 1.75 9.12
C ILE A 326 4.51 1.24 9.60
N VAL A 327 5.57 1.96 9.23
CA VAL A 327 6.96 1.50 9.36
C VAL A 327 7.51 1.81 10.74
N SER A 328 7.28 3.00 11.27
CA SER A 328 7.82 3.39 12.60
C SER A 328 6.81 3.26 13.74
N ARG A 329 5.55 2.89 13.43
CA ARG A 329 4.46 2.69 14.41
C ARG A 329 4.22 3.90 15.31
N ARG A 330 4.45 5.11 14.78
CA ARG A 330 4.30 6.39 15.49
C ARG A 330 3.92 7.51 14.53
N MET A 331 3.56 8.65 15.10
CA MET A 331 3.43 9.90 14.34
C MET A 331 4.81 10.40 13.88
N PRO A 332 4.91 11.07 12.71
CA PRO A 332 6.10 11.85 12.36
C PRO A 332 6.37 12.92 13.41
N THR A 333 7.64 13.20 13.64
CA THR A 333 8.08 14.34 14.47
C THR A 333 7.99 15.65 13.68
N ASP A 334 7.93 16.78 14.39
CA ASP A 334 7.94 18.11 13.76
C ASP A 334 9.20 18.35 12.91
N GLU A 335 10.35 17.76 13.29
CA GLU A 335 11.59 17.83 12.52
C GLU A 335 11.48 17.07 11.19
N GLU A 336 10.94 15.84 11.22
CA GLU A 336 10.70 15.04 10.02
C GLU A 336 9.68 15.71 9.09
N MET A 337 8.60 16.28 9.64
CA MET A 337 7.62 17.05 8.86
C MET A 337 8.23 18.33 8.28
N GLY A 338 9.06 19.03 9.05
CA GLY A 338 9.77 20.23 8.61
C GLY A 338 10.75 19.96 7.46
N LEU A 339 11.38 18.78 7.43
CA LEU A 339 12.27 18.35 6.36
C LEU A 339 11.53 18.21 5.02
N VAL A 340 10.32 17.66 5.04
CA VAL A 340 9.55 17.40 3.81
C VAL A 340 8.63 18.54 3.37
N ALA A 341 8.30 19.48 4.26
CA ALA A 341 7.39 20.62 4.00
C ALA A 341 7.83 21.58 2.87
N SER A 342 9.10 21.51 2.45
CA SER A 342 9.62 22.26 1.29
C SER A 342 10.35 21.36 0.28
N GLY A 343 10.24 20.05 0.47
CA GLY A 343 11.21 19.06 0.02
C GLY A 343 11.04 18.57 -1.41
N SER A 344 12.15 18.12 -1.96
CA SER A 344 12.24 17.30 -3.17
C SER A 344 11.92 15.83 -2.87
N ASP A 345 11.71 15.00 -3.90
CA ASP A 345 11.60 13.55 -3.74
C ASP A 345 12.85 12.91 -3.10
N ALA A 346 13.99 13.60 -3.11
CA ALA A 346 15.20 13.17 -2.39
C ALA A 346 15.09 13.38 -0.86
N ASP A 347 14.51 14.50 -0.43
CA ASP A 347 14.29 14.79 0.99
C ASP A 347 13.26 13.83 1.58
N LEU A 348 12.18 13.56 0.84
CA LEU A 348 11.19 12.56 1.21
C LEU A 348 11.80 11.16 1.35
N ARG A 349 12.60 10.74 0.37
CA ARG A 349 13.31 9.44 0.42
C ARG A 349 14.21 9.33 1.64
N SER A 350 14.94 10.40 1.98
CA SER A 350 15.78 10.44 3.19
C SER A 350 14.95 10.36 4.47
N ALA A 351 13.82 11.06 4.53
CA ALA A 351 12.92 11.04 5.68
C ALA A 351 12.30 9.64 5.87
N VAL A 352 11.80 9.03 4.79
CA VAL A 352 11.23 7.68 4.79
C VAL A 352 12.25 6.63 5.24
N ARG A 353 13.47 6.67 4.70
CA ARG A 353 14.53 5.75 5.13
C ARG A 353 14.89 5.96 6.61
N GLY A 354 14.80 7.20 7.11
CA GLY A 354 15.01 7.55 8.52
C GLY A 354 13.98 6.94 9.47
N LEU A 355 12.80 6.54 8.99
CA LEU A 355 11.78 5.85 9.80
C LEU A 355 12.16 4.41 10.14
N MET A 356 13.12 3.82 9.43
CA MET A 356 13.48 2.41 9.50
C MET A 356 14.48 2.13 10.63
N ASP A 357 14.19 2.64 11.83
CA ASP A 357 15.00 2.46 13.03
C ASP A 357 14.13 2.36 14.29
N GLY A 358 14.68 1.73 15.33
CA GLY A 358 14.04 1.57 16.64
C GLY A 358 12.92 0.52 16.71
N GLU A 359 12.24 0.47 17.86
CA GLU A 359 11.25 -0.57 18.22
C GLU A 359 10.08 -0.65 17.23
N GLY A 360 9.56 0.49 16.75
CA GLY A 360 8.44 0.48 15.81
C GLY A 360 8.77 -0.17 14.47
N PHE A 361 10.00 0.05 13.98
CA PHE A 361 10.48 -0.61 12.77
C PHE A 361 10.73 -2.11 12.98
N HIS A 362 11.27 -2.48 14.13
CA HIS A 362 11.40 -3.88 14.53
C HIS A 362 10.04 -4.60 14.49
N GLU A 363 9.02 -4.03 15.12
CA GLU A 363 7.66 -4.60 15.13
C GLU A 363 7.04 -4.68 13.73
N PHE A 364 7.28 -3.69 12.87
CA PHE A 364 6.87 -3.76 11.46
C PHE A 364 7.51 -4.97 10.75
N LEU A 365 8.81 -5.21 10.95
CA LEU A 365 9.51 -6.34 10.34
C LEU A 365 9.01 -7.68 10.87
N ILE A 366 8.82 -7.77 12.19
CA ILE A 366 8.31 -8.98 12.85
C ILE A 366 6.91 -9.32 12.35
N GLN A 367 5.98 -8.36 12.36
CA GLN A 367 4.61 -8.59 11.88
C GLN A 367 4.57 -8.87 10.37
N GLY A 368 5.31 -8.11 9.55
CA GLY A 368 5.35 -8.30 8.11
C GLY A 368 5.93 -9.65 7.69
N ALA A 369 6.99 -10.12 8.36
CA ALA A 369 7.53 -11.45 8.13
C ALA A 369 6.56 -12.54 8.60
N ASN A 370 5.92 -12.35 9.75
CA ASN A 370 5.04 -13.36 10.32
C ASN A 370 3.67 -13.46 9.62
N ASP A 371 3.21 -12.39 8.96
CA ASP A 371 2.08 -12.43 8.02
C ASP A 371 2.34 -13.37 6.82
N ARG A 372 3.59 -13.75 6.57
CA ARG A 372 3.98 -14.73 5.54
C ARG A 372 4.34 -16.09 6.13
N LEU A 373 5.17 -16.10 7.17
CA LEU A 373 5.70 -17.34 7.75
C LEU A 373 4.69 -18.01 8.70
N HIS A 374 3.84 -17.22 9.37
CA HIS A 374 2.83 -17.64 10.33
C HIS A 374 3.38 -18.40 11.56
N THR A 375 4.62 -18.13 11.96
CA THR A 375 5.29 -18.83 13.05
C THR A 375 4.71 -18.47 14.43
N ASP A 376 4.07 -17.30 14.59
CA ASP A 376 3.36 -16.97 15.84
C ASP A 376 2.12 -17.84 16.10
N ALA A 377 1.72 -18.69 15.14
CA ALA A 377 0.70 -19.71 15.41
C ALA A 377 1.04 -20.53 16.66
N PHE A 378 2.34 -20.78 16.90
CA PHE A 378 2.85 -21.50 18.07
C PHE A 378 2.66 -20.75 19.39
N LEU A 379 2.52 -19.43 19.33
CA LEU A 379 2.19 -18.58 20.48
C LEU A 379 0.67 -18.53 20.72
N ASN A 380 -0.11 -18.79 19.66
CA ASN A 380 -1.57 -18.74 19.63
C ASN A 380 -2.22 -20.12 19.54
N GLY A 381 -1.65 -21.10 20.25
CA GLY A 381 -2.28 -22.40 20.51
C GLY A 381 -1.93 -23.53 19.54
N LEU A 382 -1.10 -23.31 18.51
CA LEU A 382 -0.49 -24.41 17.76
C LEU A 382 0.62 -25.04 18.61
N PHE A 383 0.66 -26.37 18.69
CA PHE A 383 1.72 -27.05 19.44
C PHE A 383 3.03 -27.05 18.64
N LEU A 384 4.16 -26.78 19.30
CA LEU A 384 5.49 -26.78 18.70
C LEU A 384 6.28 -28.00 19.20
N GLU A 385 6.37 -29.08 18.42
CA GLU A 385 7.00 -30.34 18.88
C GLU A 385 8.47 -30.16 19.30
N VAL A 386 9.27 -29.46 18.49
CA VAL A 386 10.68 -29.15 18.79
C VAL A 386 10.86 -28.31 20.07
N GLY A 387 9.78 -27.63 20.49
CA GLY A 387 9.74 -26.82 21.70
C GLY A 387 9.46 -27.63 22.97
N ASP A 388 9.06 -28.89 22.88
CA ASP A 388 8.68 -29.69 24.04
C ASP A 388 9.88 -30.33 24.76
N LEU A 389 10.41 -29.61 25.76
CA LEU A 389 11.50 -30.09 26.60
C LEU A 389 11.11 -31.24 27.54
N ASN A 390 9.82 -31.53 27.71
CA ASN A 390 9.35 -32.62 28.58
C ASN A 390 9.76 -33.99 28.04
N ILE A 391 9.78 -34.15 26.71
CA ILE A 391 10.05 -35.43 26.02
C ILE A 391 11.34 -35.44 25.20
N SER A 392 12.01 -34.29 25.05
CA SER A 392 13.15 -34.12 24.14
C SER A 392 14.50 -34.52 24.74
N GLY A 393 14.78 -35.83 24.85
CA GLY A 393 16.08 -36.35 25.32
C GLY A 393 17.30 -35.91 24.48
N ILE A 394 17.07 -35.55 23.21
CA ILE A 394 18.07 -35.05 22.25
C ILE A 394 18.57 -33.63 22.58
N LEU A 395 17.90 -32.91 23.50
CA LEU A 395 18.33 -31.63 24.06
C LEU A 395 18.60 -31.79 25.58
N PRO A 396 19.75 -32.39 25.98
CA PRO A 396 19.96 -32.84 27.36
C PRO A 396 19.85 -31.74 28.42
N LEU A 397 20.31 -30.52 28.11
CA LEU A 397 20.25 -29.39 29.03
C LEU A 397 18.82 -28.91 29.26
N GLY A 398 18.03 -28.80 28.19
CA GLY A 398 16.63 -28.39 28.27
C GLY A 398 15.78 -29.42 29.01
N ALA A 399 15.93 -30.71 28.66
CA ALA A 399 15.24 -31.81 29.31
C ALA A 399 15.55 -31.88 30.82
N ASN A 400 16.84 -31.84 31.18
CA ASN A 400 17.24 -31.87 32.59
C ASN A 400 16.80 -30.62 33.36
N LEU A 401 16.79 -29.43 32.73
CA LEU A 401 16.28 -28.22 33.36
C LEU A 401 14.78 -28.35 33.63
N TYR A 402 13.99 -28.81 32.65
CA TYR A 402 12.56 -29.05 32.80
C TYR A 402 12.26 -29.97 34.00
N SER A 403 13.00 -31.07 34.12
CA SER A 403 12.83 -32.03 35.21
C SER A 403 13.42 -31.58 36.57
N SER A 404 14.20 -30.50 36.60
CA SER A 404 14.81 -29.98 37.84
C SER A 404 13.85 -29.17 38.71
N TYR A 405 12.76 -28.64 38.13
CA TYR A 405 11.81 -27.81 38.86
C TYR A 405 11.04 -28.64 39.90
N PRO A 406 10.82 -28.10 41.12
CA PRO A 406 10.08 -28.82 42.15
C PRO A 406 8.60 -28.95 41.77
N GLN A 407 8.00 -30.10 42.08
CA GLN A 407 6.59 -30.41 41.80
C GLN A 407 5.68 -29.77 42.86
N ASN A 408 5.69 -28.45 42.91
CA ASN A 408 4.81 -27.61 43.74
C ASN A 408 4.41 -26.36 42.94
N GLU A 409 3.39 -25.66 43.40
CA GLU A 409 2.79 -24.51 42.69
C GLU A 409 3.83 -23.47 42.21
N VAL A 410 4.79 -23.11 43.07
CA VAL A 410 5.85 -22.14 42.72
C VAL A 410 6.81 -22.70 41.67
N GLY A 411 7.23 -23.96 41.81
CA GLY A 411 8.10 -24.62 40.85
C GLY A 411 7.43 -24.84 39.50
N GLU A 412 6.15 -25.18 39.49
CA GLU A 412 5.34 -25.34 38.28
C GLU A 412 5.13 -24.00 37.57
N SER A 413 4.86 -22.92 38.32
CA SER A 413 4.75 -21.57 37.76
C SER A 413 6.08 -21.10 37.15
N ASN A 414 7.19 -21.26 37.86
CA ASN A 414 8.53 -20.92 37.33
C ASN A 414 8.89 -21.75 36.09
N ARG A 415 8.57 -23.06 36.10
CA ARG A 415 8.73 -23.93 34.93
C ARG A 415 7.89 -23.41 33.76
N TYR A 416 6.63 -23.08 34.00
CA TYR A 416 5.72 -22.56 32.97
C TYR A 416 6.27 -21.27 32.33
N MET A 417 6.67 -20.27 33.13
CA MET A 417 7.21 -19.02 32.61
C MET A 417 8.51 -19.25 31.81
N TRP A 418 9.40 -20.10 32.28
CA TRP A 418 10.66 -20.39 31.60
C TRP A 418 10.45 -21.12 30.27
N ILE A 419 9.54 -22.11 30.25
CA ILE A 419 9.19 -22.85 29.03
C ILE A 419 8.48 -21.95 28.02
N ARG A 420 7.62 -21.05 28.48
CA ARG A 420 7.00 -20.03 27.60
C ARG A 420 8.07 -19.15 26.94
N GLY A 421 9.08 -18.71 27.70
CA GLY A 421 10.22 -17.96 27.13
C GLY A 421 11.04 -18.75 26.11
N TRP A 422 11.25 -20.05 26.33
CA TRP A 422 11.89 -20.96 25.36
C TRP A 422 11.06 -21.12 24.08
N GLN A 423 9.77 -21.39 24.21
CA GLN A 423 8.85 -21.54 23.08
C GLN A 423 8.73 -20.24 22.29
N TYR A 424 8.72 -19.09 22.98
CA TYR A 424 8.76 -17.78 22.35
C TYR A 424 10.02 -17.58 21.50
N GLY A 425 11.19 -17.86 22.09
CA GLY A 425 12.46 -17.79 21.38
C GLY A 425 12.49 -18.64 20.12
N MET A 426 11.95 -19.86 20.19
CA MET A 426 11.86 -20.78 19.05
C MET A 426 10.87 -20.32 17.98
N ALA A 427 9.70 -19.82 18.37
CA ALA A 427 8.65 -19.36 17.46
C ALA A 427 9.06 -18.08 16.71
N ARG A 428 9.70 -17.14 17.39
CA ARG A 428 10.11 -15.84 16.84
C ARG A 428 11.42 -15.87 16.05
N ALA A 429 12.32 -16.82 16.33
CA ALA A 429 13.63 -16.92 15.68
C ALA A 429 13.68 -16.66 14.15
N PRO A 430 12.71 -17.11 13.33
CA PRO A 430 12.72 -16.84 11.89
C PRO A 430 12.47 -15.37 11.56
N ALA A 431 11.46 -14.75 12.19
CA ALA A 431 11.12 -13.35 12.00
C ALA A 431 12.22 -12.44 12.57
N GLU A 432 12.79 -12.82 13.72
CA GLU A 432 13.91 -12.12 14.36
C GLU A 432 15.18 -12.16 13.50
N LEU A 433 15.46 -13.28 12.81
CA LEU A 433 16.59 -13.35 11.89
C LEU A 433 16.40 -12.38 10.70
N ILE A 434 15.19 -12.33 10.16
CA ILE A 434 14.84 -11.37 9.10
C ILE A 434 15.00 -9.94 9.63
N ALA A 435 14.47 -9.63 10.82
CA ALA A 435 14.58 -8.31 11.43
C ALA A 435 16.05 -7.92 11.65
N HIS A 436 16.86 -8.81 12.23
CA HIS A 436 18.28 -8.59 12.47
C HIS A 436 19.05 -8.26 11.17
N VAL A 437 18.81 -9.02 10.10
CA VAL A 437 19.47 -8.78 8.80
C VAL A 437 19.10 -7.40 8.25
N VAL A 438 17.81 -7.04 8.29
CA VAL A 438 17.31 -5.76 7.75
C VAL A 438 17.75 -4.57 8.59
N GLU A 439 17.74 -4.68 9.92
CA GLU A 439 18.11 -3.61 10.83
C GLU A 439 19.60 -3.25 10.79
N ASN A 440 20.44 -4.23 10.45
CA ASN A 440 21.89 -4.05 10.40
C ASN A 440 22.40 -3.78 8.98
N ASP A 441 21.49 -3.55 8.01
CA ASP A 441 21.83 -3.32 6.60
C ASP A 441 22.67 -4.47 6.00
N HIS A 442 22.50 -5.70 6.51
CA HIS A 442 23.10 -6.89 5.93
C HIS A 442 22.39 -7.27 4.62
N PRO A 443 23.07 -7.94 3.67
CA PRO A 443 22.43 -8.42 2.45
C PRO A 443 21.26 -9.34 2.79
N TYR A 444 20.08 -9.09 2.22
CA TYR A 444 18.88 -9.89 2.50
C TYR A 444 19.03 -11.39 2.16
N THR A 445 20.02 -11.77 1.35
CA THR A 445 20.40 -13.16 1.12
C THR A 445 20.82 -13.89 2.41
N GLU A 446 21.24 -13.16 3.44
CA GLU A 446 21.64 -13.70 4.74
C GLU A 446 20.49 -14.40 5.47
N ILE A 447 19.23 -14.05 5.22
CA ILE A 447 18.08 -14.71 5.88
C ILE A 447 18.03 -16.22 5.62
N LEU A 448 18.60 -16.70 4.50
CA LEU A 448 18.71 -18.13 4.18
C LEU A 448 20.13 -18.67 4.35
N THR A 449 21.14 -17.81 4.21
CA THR A 449 22.55 -18.24 4.20
C THR A 449 23.25 -18.09 5.54
N ALA A 450 22.59 -17.47 6.53
CA ALA A 450 23.08 -17.36 7.89
C ALA A 450 23.45 -18.74 8.45
N ASP A 451 24.65 -18.80 9.03
CA ASP A 451 25.17 -19.98 9.72
C ASP A 451 24.87 -19.93 11.24
N TYR A 452 23.83 -19.17 11.61
CA TYR A 452 23.36 -18.91 12.95
C TYR A 452 21.83 -18.71 12.97
N THR A 453 21.24 -18.66 14.15
CA THR A 453 19.84 -18.26 14.38
C THR A 453 19.78 -17.13 15.40
N MET A 454 18.64 -16.47 15.52
CA MET A 454 18.38 -15.56 16.63
C MET A 454 17.94 -16.35 17.86
N VAL A 455 18.52 -16.02 19.01
CA VAL A 455 18.23 -16.65 20.29
C VAL A 455 17.92 -15.59 21.34
N ASN A 456 16.89 -15.83 22.14
CA ASN A 456 16.69 -15.12 23.40
C ASN A 456 17.44 -15.80 24.55
N PHE A 457 17.31 -15.26 25.77
CA PHE A 457 17.98 -15.81 26.95
C PHE A 457 17.75 -17.32 27.14
N ASN A 458 16.49 -17.76 27.09
CA ASN A 458 16.10 -19.17 27.27
C ASN A 458 16.65 -20.05 26.13
N ALA A 459 16.54 -19.59 24.88
CA ALA A 459 17.03 -20.34 23.73
C ALA A 459 18.55 -20.48 23.73
N ALA A 460 19.29 -19.42 24.07
CA ALA A 460 20.74 -19.45 24.18
C ALA A 460 21.25 -20.47 25.21
N TYR A 461 20.48 -20.69 26.29
CA TYR A 461 20.78 -21.70 27.30
C TYR A 461 20.63 -23.12 26.74
N VAL A 462 19.46 -23.47 26.18
CA VAL A 462 19.20 -24.82 25.64
C VAL A 462 20.14 -25.13 24.48
N MET A 463 20.31 -24.15 23.58
CA MET A 463 21.14 -24.28 22.40
C MET A 463 22.64 -24.16 22.69
N ARG A 464 23.05 -23.87 23.92
CA ARG A 464 24.46 -23.66 24.32
C ARG A 464 25.19 -22.59 23.50
N SER A 465 24.47 -21.58 22.98
CA SER A 465 25.05 -20.54 22.13
C SER A 465 26.10 -19.71 22.87
N GLN A 466 25.94 -19.52 24.19
CA GLN A 466 26.92 -18.84 25.05
C GLN A 466 28.28 -19.55 25.16
N THR A 467 28.40 -20.77 24.62
CA THR A 467 29.65 -21.53 24.59
C THR A 467 30.40 -21.41 23.27
N ASP A 468 29.86 -20.65 22.31
CA ASP A 468 30.49 -20.45 21.01
C ASP A 468 31.86 -19.77 21.19
N PRO A 469 32.92 -20.27 20.53
CA PRO A 469 34.24 -19.65 20.60
C PRO A 469 34.31 -18.27 19.93
N ASP A 470 33.38 -17.95 19.02
CA ASP A 470 33.26 -16.65 18.39
C ASP A 470 32.36 -15.72 19.23
N PRO A 471 32.90 -14.60 19.75
CA PRO A 471 32.12 -13.64 20.54
C PRO A 471 30.90 -13.08 19.81
N ALA A 472 30.88 -13.08 18.47
CA ALA A 472 29.73 -12.63 17.69
C ALA A 472 28.49 -13.52 17.88
N PHE A 473 28.69 -14.80 18.22
CA PHE A 473 27.64 -15.81 18.39
C PHE A 473 27.54 -16.34 19.83
N SER A 474 28.22 -15.69 20.78
CA SER A 474 28.17 -15.96 22.21
C SER A 474 27.40 -14.83 22.93
N PRO A 475 26.06 -14.85 22.90
CA PRO A 475 25.24 -13.73 23.34
C PRO A 475 25.29 -13.50 24.85
N VAL A 476 25.27 -12.22 25.26
CA VAL A 476 25.18 -11.77 26.66
C VAL A 476 23.96 -10.88 26.80
N PHE A 477 22.98 -11.30 27.61
CA PHE A 477 21.71 -10.59 27.77
C PHE A 477 21.75 -9.62 28.97
N ALA A 478 20.97 -8.54 28.88
CA ALA A 478 20.86 -7.57 29.97
C ALA A 478 20.01 -8.10 31.14
N SER A 479 19.08 -9.01 30.86
CA SER A 479 18.20 -9.64 31.83
C SER A 479 17.88 -11.08 31.43
N GLU A 480 17.15 -11.81 32.29
CA GLU A 480 16.57 -13.12 31.95
C GLU A 480 15.24 -12.98 31.18
N GLY A 481 14.91 -11.78 30.69
CA GLY A 481 13.72 -11.52 29.88
C GLY A 481 13.79 -12.19 28.51
N HIS A 482 12.62 -12.60 27.99
CA HIS A 482 12.51 -13.42 26.78
C HIS A 482 12.35 -12.60 25.48
N LEU A 483 12.24 -11.27 25.59
CA LEU A 483 12.02 -10.34 24.47
C LEU A 483 13.32 -9.86 23.80
N GLU A 484 14.48 -10.03 24.45
CA GLU A 484 15.77 -9.64 23.86
C GLU A 484 16.33 -10.77 23.00
N PHE A 485 16.56 -10.52 21.71
CA PHE A 485 17.17 -11.48 20.78
C PHE A 485 18.59 -11.08 20.38
N ARG A 486 19.45 -12.09 20.20
CA ARG A 486 20.83 -11.93 19.73
C ARG A 486 21.23 -13.09 18.80
N PRO A 487 22.20 -12.88 17.89
CA PRO A 487 22.74 -13.98 17.09
C PRO A 487 23.35 -15.08 17.97
N GLY A 488 23.11 -16.33 17.62
CA GLY A 488 23.66 -17.48 18.32
C GLY A 488 23.68 -18.74 17.45
N ARG A 489 24.74 -19.54 17.60
CA ARG A 489 24.82 -20.86 16.96
C ARG A 489 24.33 -21.95 17.90
N HIS A 490 23.67 -22.95 17.32
CA HIS A 490 23.17 -24.12 18.03
C HIS A 490 24.25 -25.18 18.26
N HIS A 491 24.63 -25.38 19.52
CA HIS A 491 25.59 -26.36 20.04
C HIS A 491 24.98 -27.28 21.12
N GLY A 492 23.65 -27.28 21.25
CA GLY A 492 22.88 -27.87 22.34
C GLY A 492 22.31 -29.26 22.06
N GLN A 493 22.34 -29.69 20.79
CA GLN A 493 21.77 -30.96 20.35
C GLN A 493 22.80 -32.10 20.38
N VAL A 494 22.34 -33.31 20.74
CA VAL A 494 23.09 -34.58 20.58
C VAL A 494 22.41 -35.51 19.58
N LEU A 495 23.07 -36.58 19.16
CA LEU A 495 22.43 -37.61 18.32
C LEU A 495 21.70 -38.65 19.19
N ASN A 496 20.65 -39.25 18.62
CA ASN A 496 19.93 -40.36 19.25
C ASN A 496 20.67 -41.69 19.02
N ASP A 497 21.89 -41.78 19.55
CA ASP A 497 22.78 -42.94 19.42
C ASP A 497 22.81 -43.78 20.71
N ASP A 498 23.59 -44.88 20.70
CA ASP A 498 23.75 -45.77 21.86
C ASP A 498 24.37 -45.07 23.09
N SER A 499 24.93 -43.86 22.94
CA SER A 499 25.49 -43.07 24.04
C SER A 499 24.42 -42.27 24.78
N LEU A 500 23.26 -42.02 24.15
CA LEU A 500 22.14 -41.28 24.76
C LEU A 500 21.33 -42.19 25.70
N VAL A 501 21.40 -41.90 27.00
CA VAL A 501 20.64 -42.60 28.04
C VAL A 501 19.69 -41.61 28.71
N ALA A 502 18.42 -41.67 28.31
CA ALA A 502 17.34 -40.84 28.82
C ALA A 502 16.20 -41.70 29.40
N GLU A 503 15.61 -41.24 30.50
CA GLU A 503 14.45 -41.89 31.15
C GLU A 503 13.31 -40.88 31.30
N PHE A 504 12.14 -41.20 30.75
CA PHE A 504 10.92 -40.42 30.94
C PHE A 504 10.18 -40.88 32.20
N THR A 505 9.93 -39.95 33.12
CA THR A 505 9.12 -40.20 34.31
C THR A 505 7.85 -39.35 34.26
N GLN A 506 6.67 -39.98 34.36
CA GLN A 506 5.39 -39.27 34.35
C GLN A 506 5.33 -38.21 35.46
N GLY A 507 4.96 -36.97 35.10
CA GLY A 507 4.89 -35.83 36.01
C GLY A 507 6.23 -35.12 36.25
N VAL A 508 7.36 -35.74 35.93
CA VAL A 508 8.70 -35.15 36.08
C VAL A 508 9.32 -34.77 34.74
N GLY A 509 9.05 -35.55 33.69
CA GLY A 509 9.62 -35.38 32.35
C GLY A 509 10.84 -36.27 32.11
N THR A 510 11.59 -35.93 31.06
CA THR A 510 12.76 -36.69 30.60
C THR A 510 14.03 -36.26 31.33
N VAL A 511 14.71 -37.22 31.97
CA VAL A 511 16.03 -37.01 32.58
C VAL A 511 17.08 -37.70 31.72
N VAL A 512 18.08 -36.94 31.27
CA VAL A 512 19.23 -37.43 30.50
C VAL A 512 20.41 -37.63 31.43
N SER A 513 20.83 -38.88 31.57
CA SER A 513 21.89 -39.31 32.51
C SER A 513 23.25 -39.51 31.83
N ALA A 514 23.26 -39.79 30.52
CA ALA A 514 24.45 -39.85 29.68
C ALA A 514 24.08 -39.49 28.24
N HIS A 515 25.02 -38.93 27.48
CA HIS A 515 24.89 -38.63 26.06
C HIS A 515 26.27 -38.59 25.38
N GLY A 516 26.30 -38.69 24.05
CA GLY A 516 27.49 -38.48 23.23
C GLY A 516 27.91 -37.01 23.12
N ASP A 517 28.81 -36.70 22.19
CA ASP A 517 29.21 -35.31 21.94
C ASP A 517 28.05 -34.48 21.34
N PHE A 518 28.03 -33.18 21.63
CA PHE A 518 27.11 -32.25 20.97
C PHE A 518 27.48 -32.10 19.49
N ILE A 519 26.47 -31.96 18.63
CA ILE A 519 26.68 -31.85 17.18
C ILE A 519 27.07 -30.43 16.77
N ALA A 520 27.83 -30.33 15.69
CA ALA A 520 27.93 -29.08 14.92
C ALA A 520 26.65 -28.96 14.08
N TYR A 521 25.68 -28.19 14.56
CA TYR A 521 24.39 -28.04 13.89
C TYR A 521 24.56 -27.29 12.55
N PRO A 522 24.10 -27.87 11.42
CA PRO A 522 24.28 -27.26 10.10
C PRO A 522 23.20 -26.22 9.82
N HIS A 523 23.42 -24.97 10.23
CA HIS A 523 22.49 -23.84 10.01
C HIS A 523 22.24 -23.56 8.53
N ALA A 524 21.01 -23.13 8.22
CA ALA A 524 20.55 -22.74 6.88
C ALA A 524 19.53 -21.60 6.99
N GLY A 525 19.87 -20.58 7.79
CA GLY A 525 19.02 -19.44 8.12
C GLY A 525 17.60 -19.85 8.54
N VAL A 526 16.60 -19.18 7.98
CA VAL A 526 15.18 -19.43 8.25
C VAL A 526 14.78 -20.89 8.00
N LEU A 527 15.36 -21.57 7.00
CA LEU A 527 14.87 -22.86 6.49
C LEU A 527 14.96 -24.00 7.52
N ASN A 528 15.87 -23.92 8.49
CA ASN A 528 15.98 -24.93 9.55
C ASN A 528 15.84 -24.37 10.96
N THR A 529 15.22 -23.20 11.08
CA THR A 529 14.64 -22.80 12.37
C THR A 529 13.58 -23.81 12.80
N GLY A 530 13.48 -24.06 14.11
CA GLY A 530 12.52 -25.02 14.63
C GLY A 530 11.07 -24.69 14.26
N ALA A 531 10.72 -23.41 14.25
CA ALA A 531 9.38 -22.96 13.86
C ALA A 531 9.09 -23.20 12.37
N PHE A 532 9.99 -22.86 11.44
CA PHE A 532 9.76 -23.09 10.02
C PHE A 532 9.61 -24.59 9.69
N LEU A 533 10.41 -25.45 10.33
CA LEU A 533 10.35 -26.89 10.12
C LEU A 533 9.03 -27.54 10.59
N ASN A 534 8.37 -26.96 11.60
CA ASN A 534 7.14 -27.50 12.19
C ASN A 534 5.86 -26.77 11.72
N ARG A 535 5.97 -25.57 11.11
CA ARG A 535 4.80 -24.75 10.83
C ARG A 535 3.84 -25.35 9.81
N TYR A 536 4.33 -26.21 8.91
CA TYR A 536 3.55 -26.74 7.80
C TYR A 536 3.37 -28.27 7.92
N PRO A 537 2.62 -28.75 8.94
CA PRO A 537 2.52 -30.17 9.25
C PRO A 537 1.80 -30.94 8.15
N THR A 538 2.31 -32.13 7.85
CA THR A 538 1.72 -33.10 6.92
C THR A 538 1.98 -34.52 7.40
N THR A 539 1.71 -35.52 6.59
CA THR A 539 2.19 -36.89 6.85
C THR A 539 3.72 -36.98 6.80
N GLU A 540 4.30 -37.99 7.44
CA GLU A 540 5.76 -38.19 7.53
C GLU A 540 6.45 -38.18 6.15
N THR A 541 5.83 -38.84 5.16
CA THR A 541 6.34 -38.91 3.77
C THR A 541 6.23 -37.58 3.00
N ASN A 542 5.37 -36.64 3.43
CA ASN A 542 5.12 -35.39 2.72
C ASN A 542 5.70 -34.14 3.39
N ARG A 543 6.24 -34.26 4.62
CA ARG A 543 6.64 -33.08 5.42
C ARG A 543 7.64 -32.18 4.70
N ASN A 544 8.61 -32.78 4.03
CA ASN A 544 9.65 -32.07 3.32
C ASN A 544 9.14 -31.46 2.02
N ARG A 545 8.08 -32.04 1.40
CA ARG A 545 7.39 -31.45 0.26
C ARG A 545 6.62 -30.19 0.68
N ALA A 546 5.99 -30.19 1.85
CA ALA A 546 5.37 -28.98 2.38
C ALA A 546 6.42 -27.90 2.68
N ARG A 547 7.51 -28.24 3.37
CA ARG A 547 8.64 -27.33 3.60
C ARG A 547 9.18 -26.75 2.27
N ALA A 548 9.34 -27.59 1.24
CA ALA A 548 9.76 -27.16 -0.09
C ALA A 548 8.74 -26.25 -0.78
N ARG A 549 7.45 -26.57 -0.74
CA ARG A 549 6.36 -25.72 -1.30
C ARG A 549 6.44 -24.30 -0.73
N TRP A 550 6.52 -24.18 0.59
CA TRP A 550 6.60 -22.86 1.24
C TRP A 550 7.93 -22.16 1.00
N THR A 551 9.02 -22.90 0.85
CA THR A 551 10.32 -22.34 0.43
C THR A 551 10.23 -21.74 -0.98
N PHE A 552 9.61 -22.44 -1.93
CA PHE A 552 9.36 -21.92 -3.28
C PHE A 552 8.45 -20.68 -3.27
N MET A 553 7.39 -20.71 -2.47
CA MET A 553 6.45 -19.60 -2.37
C MET A 553 7.12 -18.34 -1.81
N HIS A 554 7.80 -18.46 -0.66
CA HIS A 554 8.34 -17.31 0.07
C HIS A 554 9.64 -16.76 -0.53
N PHE A 555 10.50 -17.63 -1.07
CA PHE A 555 11.86 -17.25 -1.46
C PHE A 555 12.15 -17.37 -2.96
N LEU A 556 11.23 -17.91 -3.75
CA LEU A 556 11.32 -17.92 -5.21
C LEU A 556 10.06 -17.37 -5.90
N GLY A 557 9.03 -16.99 -5.13
CA GLY A 557 7.78 -16.44 -5.67
C GLY A 557 7.00 -17.43 -6.53
N VAL A 558 7.18 -18.74 -6.31
CA VAL A 558 6.52 -19.80 -7.09
C VAL A 558 5.48 -20.50 -6.23
N ASP A 559 4.21 -20.37 -6.61
CA ASP A 559 3.14 -21.20 -6.06
C ASP A 559 3.07 -22.54 -6.81
N ILE A 560 3.64 -23.57 -6.19
CA ILE A 560 3.65 -24.93 -6.73
C ILE A 560 2.23 -25.48 -6.92
N GLU A 561 1.25 -25.08 -6.10
CA GLU A 561 -0.13 -25.58 -6.25
C GLU A 561 -0.89 -24.91 -7.40
N ALA A 562 -0.50 -23.71 -7.80
CA ALA A 562 -1.02 -23.04 -8.99
C ALA A 562 -0.33 -23.48 -10.31
N SER A 563 0.75 -24.27 -10.23
CA SER A 563 1.54 -24.65 -11.41
C SER A 563 0.86 -25.65 -12.36
N ALA A 564 -0.08 -26.47 -11.87
CA ALA A 564 -0.82 -27.43 -12.69
C ALA A 564 -2.20 -27.76 -12.10
N ALA A 565 -3.21 -27.90 -12.97
CA ALA A 565 -4.53 -28.35 -12.57
C ALA A 565 -4.49 -29.81 -12.09
N ARG A 566 -4.95 -30.08 -10.86
CA ARG A 566 -5.09 -31.45 -10.35
C ARG A 566 -6.16 -32.19 -11.16
N THR A 567 -5.76 -33.29 -11.82
CA THR A 567 -6.73 -34.13 -12.53
C THR A 567 -7.69 -34.79 -11.54
N THR A 568 -8.99 -34.73 -11.81
CA THR A 568 -10.02 -35.45 -11.07
C THR A 568 -10.44 -36.75 -11.78
N ASP A 569 -9.77 -37.10 -12.88
CA ASP A 569 -10.04 -38.32 -13.63
C ASP A 569 -9.51 -39.55 -12.88
N PRO A 570 -10.38 -40.45 -12.40
CA PRO A 570 -9.97 -41.64 -11.65
C PRO A 570 -9.15 -42.62 -12.49
N VAL A 571 -9.22 -42.58 -13.83
CA VAL A 571 -8.39 -43.39 -14.72
C VAL A 571 -6.98 -42.82 -14.83
N ALA A 572 -6.86 -41.49 -14.89
CA ALA A 572 -5.56 -40.80 -14.87
C ALA A 572 -4.85 -40.95 -13.52
N LEU A 573 -5.57 -41.20 -12.43
CA LEU A 573 -5.04 -41.46 -11.09
C LEU A 573 -4.87 -42.95 -10.75
N ALA A 574 -5.14 -43.85 -11.70
CA ALA A 574 -5.14 -45.30 -11.45
C ALA A 574 -3.73 -45.93 -11.36
N ASP A 575 -2.67 -45.20 -11.74
CA ASP A 575 -1.30 -45.68 -11.59
C ASP A 575 -0.87 -45.61 -10.12
N THR A 576 -0.78 -46.77 -9.47
CA THR A 576 -0.34 -46.91 -8.08
C THR A 576 1.16 -47.18 -7.97
N ASN A 577 1.88 -47.33 -9.08
CA ASN A 577 3.31 -47.67 -9.08
C ASN A 577 4.16 -46.39 -9.10
N ASN A 578 4.39 -45.81 -7.91
CA ASN A 578 5.13 -44.56 -7.73
C ASN A 578 4.65 -43.43 -8.68
N PRO A 579 3.40 -42.96 -8.50
CA PRO A 579 2.80 -41.97 -9.39
C PRO A 579 3.61 -40.67 -9.48
N THR A 580 4.32 -40.28 -8.41
CA THR A 580 5.14 -39.05 -8.41
C THR A 580 6.31 -39.13 -9.41
N MET A 581 6.78 -40.34 -9.71
CA MET A 581 7.85 -40.57 -10.70
C MET A 581 7.34 -40.92 -12.09
N ASN A 582 6.23 -41.66 -12.18
CA ASN A 582 5.82 -42.33 -13.41
C ASN A 582 4.55 -41.76 -14.06
N ASN A 583 3.69 -41.09 -13.27
CA ASN A 583 2.44 -40.56 -13.77
C ASN A 583 2.61 -39.10 -14.20
N PRO A 584 2.44 -38.76 -15.49
CA PRO A 584 2.61 -37.39 -15.98
C PRO A 584 1.76 -36.34 -15.24
N ALA A 585 0.58 -36.73 -14.71
CA ALA A 585 -0.28 -35.83 -13.95
C ALA A 585 0.31 -35.43 -12.59
N CYS A 586 1.25 -36.21 -12.05
CA CYS A 586 1.91 -35.94 -10.77
C CYS A 586 3.37 -35.50 -10.97
N THR A 587 4.09 -36.14 -11.89
CA THR A 587 5.51 -35.89 -12.17
C THR A 587 5.80 -34.43 -12.51
N VAL A 588 4.84 -33.75 -13.11
CA VAL A 588 4.88 -32.33 -13.46
C VAL A 588 5.26 -31.42 -12.28
N CYS A 589 4.57 -31.53 -11.14
CA CYS A 589 4.88 -30.76 -9.93
C CYS A 589 6.06 -31.38 -9.16
N HIS A 590 6.13 -32.71 -9.11
CA HIS A 590 7.14 -33.41 -8.33
C HIS A 590 8.56 -33.27 -8.90
N ALA A 591 8.72 -33.07 -10.21
CA ALA A 591 10.01 -32.77 -10.82
C ALA A 591 10.63 -31.47 -10.28
N VAL A 592 9.80 -30.51 -9.90
CA VAL A 592 10.25 -29.23 -9.33
C VAL A 592 10.39 -29.31 -7.81
N MET A 593 9.40 -29.89 -7.13
CA MET A 593 9.30 -29.85 -5.67
C MET A 593 10.15 -30.90 -4.95
N ASP A 594 10.22 -32.14 -5.46
CA ASP A 594 10.86 -33.24 -4.74
C ASP A 594 12.38 -33.06 -4.55
N PRO A 595 13.15 -32.53 -5.52
CA PRO A 595 14.57 -32.25 -5.30
C PRO A 595 14.79 -31.32 -4.09
N LEU A 596 14.05 -30.20 -4.01
CA LEU A 596 14.19 -29.28 -2.89
C LEU A 596 13.72 -29.93 -1.58
N ALA A 597 12.65 -30.71 -1.61
CA ALA A 597 12.21 -31.51 -0.46
C ALA A 597 13.32 -32.44 0.05
N GLY A 598 14.07 -33.06 -0.87
CA GLY A 598 15.23 -33.88 -0.54
C GLY A 598 16.33 -33.13 0.20
N THR A 599 16.45 -31.82 0.05
CA THR A 599 17.48 -31.05 0.76
C THR A 599 17.22 -30.99 2.27
N PHE A 600 15.96 -31.14 2.71
CA PHE A 600 15.54 -31.23 4.11
C PHE A 600 15.70 -32.65 4.72
N GLN A 601 16.34 -33.58 4.02
CA GLN A 601 16.46 -35.01 4.40
C GLN A 601 16.96 -35.30 5.82
N ASN A 602 17.73 -34.40 6.45
CA ASN A 602 18.24 -34.61 7.81
C ASN A 602 17.29 -34.14 8.91
N TYR A 603 16.09 -33.64 8.60
CA TYR A 603 15.15 -33.11 9.59
C TYR A 603 13.91 -33.99 9.70
N GLY A 604 13.67 -34.49 10.92
CA GLY A 604 12.52 -35.35 11.24
C GLY A 604 11.18 -34.62 11.18
N ASP A 605 10.11 -35.32 11.58
CA ASP A 605 8.77 -34.75 11.72
C ASP A 605 8.77 -33.60 12.73
N GLU A 606 9.38 -33.83 13.89
CA GLU A 606 9.53 -32.86 14.96
C GLU A 606 10.55 -31.75 14.63
N GLY A 607 11.23 -31.81 13.48
CA GLY A 607 12.20 -30.80 13.05
C GLY A 607 13.60 -30.94 13.67
N PHE A 608 13.87 -31.98 14.46
CA PHE A 608 15.22 -32.27 14.98
C PHE A 608 16.15 -32.83 13.88
N TYR A 609 17.43 -32.49 13.96
CA TYR A 609 18.45 -33.01 13.05
C TYR A 609 18.78 -34.48 13.36
N ARG A 610 18.69 -35.38 12.37
CA ARG A 610 19.01 -36.82 12.47
C ARG A 610 18.48 -37.50 13.74
N ASN A 611 17.19 -37.34 13.97
CA ASN A 611 16.54 -37.76 15.22
C ASN A 611 16.11 -39.22 15.27
N SER A 612 16.27 -39.97 14.16
CA SER A 612 15.97 -41.40 14.18
C SER A 612 16.86 -42.18 15.14
N PRO A 613 16.37 -43.32 15.69
CA PRO A 613 17.21 -44.24 16.46
C PRO A 613 18.47 -44.62 15.69
N GLY A 614 19.63 -44.48 16.34
CA GLY A 614 20.96 -44.67 15.74
C GLY A 614 21.64 -43.38 15.27
N GLY A 615 20.93 -42.25 15.18
CA GLY A 615 21.51 -40.93 14.92
C GLY A 615 22.09 -40.73 13.51
N MET A 616 21.78 -41.62 12.55
CA MET A 616 22.36 -41.60 11.21
C MET A 616 21.51 -40.82 10.19
N ASP A 617 20.20 -40.74 10.41
CA ASP A 617 19.21 -40.23 9.46
C ASP A 617 17.97 -39.66 10.19
N ALA A 618 17.00 -39.15 9.42
CA ALA A 618 15.70 -38.71 9.91
C ALA A 618 14.53 -39.48 9.25
N LEU A 619 14.80 -40.63 8.63
CA LEU A 619 13.78 -41.42 7.93
C LEU A 619 12.87 -42.14 8.92
N PRO A 620 11.54 -42.14 8.71
CA PRO A 620 10.62 -42.74 9.66
C PRO A 620 10.75 -44.27 9.66
N ALA A 621 10.45 -44.88 10.82
CA ALA A 621 10.47 -46.34 10.96
C ALA A 621 9.45 -47.02 10.03
N THR A 622 8.34 -46.34 9.72
CA THR A 622 7.31 -46.77 8.77
C THR A 622 7.86 -46.96 7.34
N TYR A 623 8.90 -46.19 6.97
CA TYR A 623 9.62 -46.37 5.70
C TYR A 623 10.73 -47.41 5.79
N LYS A 624 11.54 -47.40 6.86
CA LYS A 624 12.68 -48.32 7.01
C LYS A 624 12.22 -49.77 7.19
N HIS A 625 11.11 -49.95 7.90
CA HIS A 625 10.60 -51.24 8.31
C HIS A 625 9.06 -51.28 8.25
N PRO A 626 8.46 -51.12 7.05
CA PRO A 626 6.99 -51.11 6.89
C PRO A 626 6.32 -52.37 7.46
N GLN A 627 7.01 -53.52 7.39
CA GLN A 627 6.55 -54.80 7.93
C GLN A 627 6.38 -54.84 9.46
N TRP A 628 6.88 -53.83 10.20
CA TRP A 628 6.62 -53.71 11.64
C TRP A 628 5.24 -53.12 11.95
N PHE A 629 4.63 -52.45 10.98
CA PHE A 629 3.37 -51.71 11.14
C PHE A 629 2.23 -52.35 10.37
N ASP A 630 2.52 -53.09 9.29
CA ASP A 630 1.54 -53.83 8.50
C ASP A 630 2.11 -55.21 8.09
N GLU A 631 1.41 -56.29 8.43
CA GLU A 631 1.83 -57.67 8.14
C GLU A 631 1.81 -57.99 6.64
N ASP A 632 1.04 -57.25 5.85
CA ASP A 632 0.90 -57.41 4.41
C ASP A 632 1.84 -56.48 3.60
N ALA A 633 2.63 -55.62 4.28
CA ALA A 633 3.53 -54.69 3.61
C ALA A 633 4.83 -55.35 3.13
N GLU A 634 5.19 -55.10 1.87
CA GLU A 634 6.47 -55.51 1.31
C GLU A 634 7.63 -54.71 1.97
N PRO A 635 8.80 -55.33 2.18
CA PRO A 635 9.97 -54.64 2.70
C PRO A 635 10.38 -53.46 1.81
N SER A 636 10.80 -52.36 2.44
CA SER A 636 11.34 -51.19 1.75
C SER A 636 12.73 -51.46 1.16
N ASP A 637 13.09 -50.68 0.13
CA ASP A 637 14.42 -50.67 -0.49
C ASP A 637 15.50 -49.95 0.35
N TYR A 638 15.14 -49.45 1.54
CA TYR A 638 16.05 -48.79 2.47
C TYR A 638 17.32 -49.60 2.77
N GLN A 639 18.46 -48.90 2.84
CA GLN A 639 19.76 -49.42 3.25
C GLN A 639 20.33 -48.59 4.40
N ASP A 640 21.03 -49.23 5.33
CA ASP A 640 21.68 -48.54 6.44
C ASP A 640 22.63 -47.45 5.93
N GLY A 641 22.41 -46.22 6.40
CA GLY A 641 23.15 -45.03 5.98
C GLY A 641 22.43 -44.18 4.94
N ASP A 642 21.28 -44.61 4.44
CA ASP A 642 20.41 -43.76 3.62
C ASP A 642 19.87 -42.59 4.45
N THR A 643 20.01 -41.37 3.93
CA THR A 643 19.40 -40.17 4.52
C THR A 643 18.12 -39.75 3.80
N TRP A 644 17.86 -40.29 2.60
CA TRP A 644 16.71 -39.92 1.76
C TRP A 644 15.99 -41.15 1.19
N PHE A 645 14.71 -40.95 0.84
CA PHE A 645 13.86 -41.97 0.23
C PHE A 645 14.41 -42.36 -1.16
N ARG A 646 14.74 -43.64 -1.37
CA ARG A 646 15.30 -44.17 -2.63
C ARG A 646 14.32 -44.16 -3.80
N ASP A 647 13.03 -44.10 -3.51
CA ASP A 647 11.92 -44.05 -4.45
C ASP A 647 11.49 -42.61 -4.78
N MET A 648 12.21 -41.60 -4.27
CA MET A 648 12.01 -40.18 -4.61
C MET A 648 13.17 -39.64 -5.47
N ARG A 649 12.95 -38.45 -6.03
CA ARG A 649 13.99 -37.72 -6.78
C ARG A 649 15.15 -37.33 -5.87
N GLU A 650 16.35 -37.26 -6.44
CA GLU A 650 17.56 -36.92 -5.70
C GLU A 650 17.47 -35.52 -5.08
N PRO A 651 17.99 -35.31 -3.85
CA PRO A 651 18.08 -34.00 -3.23
C PRO A 651 18.80 -32.97 -4.11
N GLY A 652 18.21 -31.79 -4.30
CA GLY A 652 18.68 -30.83 -5.29
C GLY A 652 17.82 -29.57 -5.42
N LEU A 653 18.08 -28.77 -6.46
CA LEU A 653 17.22 -27.65 -6.88
C LEU A 653 17.21 -27.58 -8.41
N GLY A 654 16.03 -27.75 -9.03
CA GLY A 654 15.92 -27.92 -10.47
C GLY A 654 16.72 -29.15 -10.94
N ASP A 655 17.61 -28.96 -11.91
CA ASP A 655 18.49 -30.01 -12.43
C ASP A 655 19.80 -30.17 -11.63
N LEU A 656 20.04 -29.33 -10.62
CA LEU A 656 21.24 -29.39 -9.78
C LEU A 656 21.05 -30.39 -8.65
N VAL A 657 21.99 -31.31 -8.47
CA VAL A 657 22.01 -32.28 -7.38
C VAL A 657 22.87 -31.74 -6.22
N ALA A 658 22.37 -31.87 -5.00
CA ALA A 658 23.08 -31.46 -3.80
C ALA A 658 24.35 -32.32 -3.61
N PRO A 659 25.54 -31.72 -3.47
CA PRO A 659 26.80 -32.46 -3.48
C PRO A 659 27.11 -33.21 -2.19
N ASP A 660 26.52 -32.79 -1.06
CA ASP A 660 26.72 -33.38 0.26
C ASP A 660 25.37 -33.54 0.95
N ALA A 661 25.02 -34.78 1.27
CA ALA A 661 23.77 -35.10 1.95
C ALA A 661 23.71 -34.57 3.39
N SER A 662 24.83 -34.30 4.05
CA SER A 662 24.86 -33.79 5.43
C SER A 662 24.56 -32.29 5.54
N ASN A 663 24.79 -31.54 4.46
CA ASN A 663 24.65 -30.08 4.37
C ASN A 663 23.78 -29.63 3.19
N SER A 664 22.94 -30.52 2.66
CA SER A 664 22.15 -30.28 1.44
C SER A 664 21.26 -29.04 1.53
N LEU A 665 20.71 -28.73 2.71
CA LEU A 665 19.83 -27.57 2.89
C LEU A 665 20.60 -26.23 2.84
N ALA A 666 21.77 -26.15 3.49
CA ALA A 666 22.63 -24.98 3.42
C ALA A 666 23.13 -24.74 1.98
N TRP A 667 23.46 -25.81 1.25
CA TRP A 667 23.75 -25.72 -0.18
C TRP A 667 22.55 -25.20 -0.98
N ALA A 668 21.34 -25.70 -0.71
CA ALA A 668 20.13 -25.28 -1.40
C ALA A 668 19.83 -23.79 -1.15
N ALA A 669 20.01 -23.31 0.09
CA ALA A 669 19.90 -21.90 0.43
C ALA A 669 20.82 -21.02 -0.44
N GLN A 670 22.07 -21.44 -0.65
CA GLN A 670 23.01 -20.75 -1.53
C GLN A 670 22.54 -20.74 -3.00
N GLN A 671 21.92 -21.81 -3.48
CA GLN A 671 21.36 -21.84 -4.84
C GLN A 671 20.11 -20.96 -4.96
N ILE A 672 19.26 -20.93 -3.94
CA ILE A 672 18.04 -20.11 -3.91
C ILE A 672 18.41 -18.63 -3.98
N VAL A 673 19.34 -18.16 -3.14
CA VAL A 673 19.70 -16.72 -3.14
C VAL A 673 20.46 -16.29 -4.40
N ALA A 674 21.06 -17.23 -5.13
CA ALA A 674 21.69 -16.99 -6.43
C ALA A 674 20.69 -17.00 -7.60
N ASP A 675 19.46 -17.49 -7.38
CA ASP A 675 18.41 -17.50 -8.38
C ASP A 675 17.86 -16.08 -8.59
N PRO A 676 17.75 -15.59 -9.84
CA PRO A 676 17.19 -14.26 -10.12
C PRO A 676 15.79 -14.03 -9.53
N ARG A 677 15.01 -15.09 -9.31
CA ARG A 677 13.68 -15.01 -8.71
C ARG A 677 13.71 -14.65 -7.23
N PHE A 678 14.83 -14.85 -6.51
CA PHE A 678 14.93 -14.50 -5.09
C PHE A 678 14.68 -13.01 -4.83
N ALA A 679 15.22 -12.13 -5.68
CA ALA A 679 15.01 -10.70 -5.56
C ALA A 679 13.53 -10.33 -5.78
N SER A 680 12.89 -10.89 -6.79
CA SER A 680 11.45 -10.69 -7.04
C SER A 680 10.60 -11.25 -5.91
N ALA A 681 10.95 -12.42 -5.37
CA ALA A 681 10.28 -13.01 -4.22
C ALA A 681 10.35 -12.10 -2.99
N ALA A 682 11.48 -11.41 -2.75
CA ALA A 682 11.61 -10.45 -1.66
C ALA A 682 10.65 -9.26 -1.81
N VAL A 683 10.54 -8.68 -3.01
CA VAL A 683 9.56 -7.61 -3.29
C VAL A 683 8.13 -8.11 -3.02
N LYS A 684 7.81 -9.29 -3.57
CA LYS A 684 6.50 -9.92 -3.40
C LYS A 684 6.20 -10.22 -1.93
N PHE A 685 7.19 -10.68 -1.16
CA PHE A 685 7.06 -11.03 0.25
C PHE A 685 6.61 -9.81 1.08
N TRP A 686 7.27 -8.66 0.91
CA TRP A 686 7.02 -7.45 1.69
C TRP A 686 5.86 -6.59 1.18
N TRP A 687 5.40 -6.81 -0.05
CA TRP A 687 4.31 -6.04 -0.65
C TRP A 687 3.08 -5.88 0.26
N PRO A 688 2.48 -6.95 0.84
CA PRO A 688 1.25 -6.80 1.62
C PRO A 688 1.45 -6.14 2.99
N ALA A 689 2.67 -6.20 3.53
CA ALA A 689 2.99 -5.53 4.80
C ALA A 689 2.94 -4.01 4.62
N LEU A 690 3.41 -3.50 3.47
CA LEU A 690 3.44 -2.08 3.19
C LEU A 690 2.16 -1.58 2.49
N MET A 691 1.76 -2.22 1.41
CA MET A 691 0.62 -1.77 0.57
C MET A 691 -0.74 -2.11 1.18
N GLY A 692 -0.78 -3.05 2.13
CA GLY A 692 -2.03 -3.56 2.70
C GLY A 692 -2.71 -4.61 1.85
N ASP A 693 -2.66 -4.50 0.53
CA ASP A 693 -3.28 -5.46 -0.38
C ASP A 693 -2.35 -6.59 -0.82
N SER A 694 -2.96 -7.70 -1.23
CA SER A 694 -2.26 -8.76 -1.96
C SER A 694 -1.81 -8.25 -3.33
N LEU A 695 -0.82 -8.93 -3.91
CA LEU A 695 -0.49 -8.73 -5.31
C LEU A 695 -1.72 -9.01 -6.19
N LEU A 696 -1.79 -8.31 -7.32
CA LEU A 696 -2.85 -8.51 -8.30
C LEU A 696 -2.74 -9.91 -8.87
N ASP A 697 -3.87 -10.59 -8.96
CA ASP A 697 -3.96 -11.87 -9.66
C ASP A 697 -4.07 -11.61 -11.17
N ASN A 698 -3.38 -12.40 -11.98
CA ASN A 698 -3.57 -12.35 -13.42
C ASN A 698 -5.02 -12.76 -13.77
N PRO A 699 -5.81 -11.91 -14.45
CA PRO A 699 -7.18 -12.25 -14.79
C PRO A 699 -7.25 -13.48 -15.72
N GLN A 700 -8.10 -14.45 -15.37
CA GLN A 700 -8.18 -15.74 -16.09
C GLN A 700 -9.35 -15.81 -17.10
N VAL A 701 -10.28 -14.86 -17.07
CA VAL A 701 -11.55 -14.92 -17.81
C VAL A 701 -11.68 -13.70 -18.72
N SER A 702 -11.31 -13.87 -19.99
CA SER A 702 -11.32 -12.80 -21.01
C SER A 702 -12.70 -12.23 -21.35
N THR A 703 -13.77 -12.84 -20.84
CA THR A 703 -15.14 -12.33 -21.01
C THR A 703 -15.59 -11.38 -19.91
N ASP A 704 -14.80 -11.21 -18.85
CA ASP A 704 -15.13 -10.28 -17.76
C ASP A 704 -15.06 -8.83 -18.26
N GLN A 705 -16.02 -8.01 -17.83
CA GLN A 705 -16.18 -6.64 -18.34
C GLN A 705 -14.96 -5.76 -18.06
N ASP A 706 -14.21 -6.06 -17.01
CA ASP A 706 -13.01 -5.36 -16.55
C ASP A 706 -11.72 -6.14 -16.81
N PHE A 707 -11.75 -7.18 -17.67
CA PHE A 707 -10.59 -8.02 -17.98
C PHE A 707 -9.38 -7.20 -18.47
N ASP A 708 -9.58 -6.32 -19.45
CA ASP A 708 -8.50 -5.52 -20.04
C ASP A 708 -7.85 -4.59 -19.00
N ALA A 709 -8.66 -3.98 -18.12
CA ALA A 709 -8.19 -3.11 -17.06
C ALA A 709 -7.42 -3.88 -15.99
N ARG A 710 -7.89 -5.08 -15.61
CA ARG A 710 -7.19 -5.97 -14.68
C ARG A 710 -5.89 -6.51 -15.25
N LEU A 711 -5.87 -6.81 -16.55
CA LEU A 711 -4.68 -7.32 -17.22
C LEU A 711 -3.61 -6.21 -17.28
N ALA A 712 -3.99 -5.00 -17.70
CA ALA A 712 -3.08 -3.86 -17.72
C ALA A 712 -2.52 -3.55 -16.33
N ALA A 713 -3.35 -3.58 -15.28
CA ALA A 713 -2.90 -3.37 -13.91
C ALA A 713 -1.94 -4.45 -13.41
N PHE A 714 -2.24 -5.71 -13.72
CA PHE A 714 -1.36 -6.83 -13.40
C PHE A 714 0.00 -6.70 -14.12
N GLU A 715 -0.01 -6.36 -15.41
CA GLU A 715 1.20 -6.22 -16.22
C GLU A 715 2.07 -5.06 -15.75
N GLU A 716 1.48 -3.91 -15.40
CA GLU A 716 2.21 -2.79 -14.81
C GLU A 716 2.83 -3.17 -13.45
N GLN A 717 2.08 -3.88 -12.60
CA GLN A 717 2.60 -4.30 -11.29
C GLN A 717 3.76 -5.30 -11.44
N ASP A 718 3.64 -6.27 -12.35
CA ASP A 718 4.69 -7.26 -12.60
C ASP A 718 5.95 -6.60 -13.20
N ALA A 719 5.79 -5.65 -14.13
CA ALA A 719 6.90 -4.88 -14.70
C ALA A 719 7.63 -4.04 -13.64
N TYR A 720 6.87 -3.36 -12.77
CA TYR A 720 7.42 -2.60 -11.64
C TYR A 720 8.20 -3.50 -10.68
N ILE A 721 7.62 -4.63 -10.26
CA ILE A 721 8.27 -5.61 -9.38
C ILE A 721 9.54 -6.17 -10.02
N GLY A 722 9.51 -6.49 -11.31
CA GLY A 722 10.65 -7.02 -12.06
C GLY A 722 11.81 -6.03 -12.15
N THR A 723 11.52 -4.75 -12.35
CA THR A 723 12.53 -3.68 -12.40
C THR A 723 13.13 -3.46 -11.01
N LEU A 724 12.28 -3.27 -10.00
CA LEU A 724 12.72 -3.04 -8.63
C LEU A 724 13.53 -4.22 -8.07
N ALA A 725 13.19 -5.46 -8.45
CA ALA A 725 13.95 -6.65 -8.08
C ALA A 725 15.37 -6.65 -8.67
N GLN A 726 15.55 -6.19 -9.91
CA GLN A 726 16.87 -6.08 -10.52
C GLN A 726 17.72 -5.03 -9.79
N ASP A 727 17.14 -3.86 -9.53
CA ASP A 727 17.80 -2.79 -8.78
C ASP A 727 18.15 -3.24 -7.36
N PHE A 728 17.24 -3.96 -6.69
CA PHE A 728 17.50 -4.56 -5.38
C PHE A 728 18.67 -5.55 -5.41
N ALA A 729 18.77 -6.40 -6.44
CA ALA A 729 19.85 -7.38 -6.54
C ALA A 729 21.23 -6.72 -6.76
N VAL A 730 21.31 -5.60 -7.49
CA VAL A 730 22.58 -4.91 -7.80
C VAL A 730 22.91 -3.75 -6.85
N GLY A 731 21.93 -3.27 -6.08
CA GLY A 731 22.00 -2.10 -5.21
C GLY A 731 21.20 -0.92 -5.76
N ILE A 732 20.15 -0.53 -5.03
CA ILE A 732 19.27 0.60 -5.38
C ILE A 732 20.01 1.91 -5.13
N ASN A 733 19.96 2.86 -6.07
CA ASN A 733 20.56 4.20 -5.94
C ASN A 733 22.05 4.19 -5.50
N GLU A 734 22.86 3.29 -6.08
CA GLU A 734 24.28 3.07 -5.70
C GLU A 734 24.47 2.52 -4.26
N GLY A 735 23.40 2.04 -3.63
CA GLY A 735 23.40 1.39 -2.32
C GLY A 735 23.98 -0.03 -2.33
N ALA A 736 23.90 -0.70 -1.19
CA ALA A 736 24.37 -2.07 -1.05
C ALA A 736 23.42 -3.07 -1.77
N THR A 737 24.00 -4.14 -2.34
CA THR A 737 23.21 -5.22 -2.95
C THR A 737 22.29 -5.86 -1.90
N PHE A 738 21.05 -6.14 -2.27
CA PHE A 738 20.04 -6.73 -1.41
C PHE A 738 19.79 -5.94 -0.11
N ASN A 739 19.90 -4.60 -0.13
CA ASN A 739 19.57 -3.77 1.03
C ASN A 739 18.04 -3.59 1.16
N MET A 740 17.46 -4.18 2.21
CA MET A 740 16.00 -4.20 2.39
C MET A 740 15.42 -2.83 2.77
N ARG A 741 16.15 -2.00 3.51
CA ARG A 741 15.68 -0.64 3.86
C ARG A 741 15.53 0.21 2.60
N ASP A 742 16.47 0.09 1.66
CA ASP A 742 16.39 0.77 0.38
C ASP A 742 15.22 0.23 -0.47
N LEU A 743 14.98 -1.09 -0.47
CA LEU A 743 13.82 -1.69 -1.15
C LEU A 743 12.48 -1.18 -0.58
N LEU A 744 12.32 -1.22 0.75
CA LEU A 744 11.12 -0.70 1.42
C LEU A 744 10.92 0.79 1.13
N THR A 745 12.01 1.55 1.03
CA THR A 745 11.96 2.98 0.72
C THR A 745 11.42 3.20 -0.70
N GLU A 746 11.92 2.47 -1.71
CA GLU A 746 11.41 2.63 -3.09
C GLU A 746 9.96 2.14 -3.24
N LEU A 747 9.55 1.10 -2.49
CA LEU A 747 8.14 0.71 -2.43
C LEU A 747 7.25 1.87 -1.93
N ILE A 748 7.67 2.60 -0.89
CA ILE A 748 6.96 3.78 -0.38
C ILE A 748 7.00 4.95 -1.37
N MET A 749 8.12 5.12 -2.09
CA MET A 749 8.27 6.19 -3.08
C MET A 749 7.48 5.96 -4.37
N SER A 750 6.95 4.75 -4.57
CA SER A 750 6.27 4.33 -5.78
C SER A 750 4.87 4.95 -5.96
N PRO A 751 4.37 5.03 -7.22
CA PRO A 751 2.96 5.34 -7.48
C PRO A 751 1.98 4.36 -6.85
N TRP A 752 2.39 3.12 -6.57
CA TRP A 752 1.55 2.11 -5.91
C TRP A 752 1.23 2.47 -4.46
N PHE A 753 2.17 3.09 -3.74
CA PHE A 753 1.95 3.56 -2.38
C PHE A 753 1.39 4.98 -2.37
N ARG A 754 1.91 5.87 -3.22
CA ARG A 754 1.59 7.31 -3.21
C ARG A 754 0.39 7.68 -4.06
N GLY A 755 -0.09 6.81 -4.93
CA GLY A 755 -1.15 7.12 -5.89
C GLY A 755 -2.45 7.53 -5.21
N GLN A 756 -3.07 8.60 -5.72
CA GLN A 756 -4.38 9.08 -5.30
C GLN A 756 -5.14 9.65 -6.50
N GLY A 757 -6.47 9.71 -6.41
CA GLY A 757 -7.29 10.20 -7.52
C GLY A 757 -7.05 11.69 -7.74
N ALA A 758 -6.79 12.11 -8.98
CA ALA A 758 -6.67 13.53 -9.27
C ALA A 758 -8.04 14.22 -9.11
N PRO A 759 -8.15 15.36 -8.38
CA PRO A 759 -9.43 16.02 -8.08
C PRO A 759 -10.27 16.42 -9.30
N SER A 760 -9.67 16.47 -10.50
CA SER A 760 -10.28 16.96 -11.73
C SER A 760 -10.28 15.96 -12.89
N ALA A 761 -9.81 14.72 -12.69
CA ALA A 761 -9.77 13.70 -13.74
C ALA A 761 -10.51 12.44 -13.28
N ASN A 762 -11.22 11.79 -14.21
CA ASN A 762 -11.68 10.44 -13.99
C ASN A 762 -10.48 9.51 -14.24
N PRO A 763 -9.95 8.83 -13.22
CA PRO A 763 -8.67 8.10 -13.32
C PRO A 763 -8.76 6.80 -14.15
N GLY A 764 -9.90 6.59 -14.83
CA GLY A 764 -10.09 5.51 -15.79
C GLY A 764 -10.28 4.13 -15.13
N PRO A 765 -10.61 3.10 -15.93
CA PRO A 765 -10.94 1.77 -15.41
C PRO A 765 -9.78 1.06 -14.70
N ALA A 766 -8.53 1.37 -15.09
CA ALA A 766 -7.33 0.79 -14.48
C ALA A 766 -7.18 1.19 -13.02
N PHE A 767 -7.50 2.45 -12.68
CA PHE A 767 -7.47 2.95 -11.31
C PHE A 767 -8.57 2.35 -10.42
N ASP A 768 -9.78 2.15 -10.98
CA ASP A 768 -10.89 1.51 -10.27
C ASP A 768 -10.56 0.05 -9.89
N VAL A 769 -9.66 -0.60 -10.63
CA VAL A 769 -9.19 -1.97 -10.34
C VAL A 769 -8.15 -2.01 -9.21
N ILE A 770 -7.20 -1.07 -9.20
CA ILE A 770 -6.09 -1.06 -8.22
C ILE A 770 -6.46 -0.38 -6.90
N GLY A 771 -7.47 0.49 -6.91
CA GLY A 771 -7.74 1.39 -5.79
C GLY A 771 -6.68 2.50 -5.69
N ALA A 772 -7.07 3.67 -5.23
CA ALA A 772 -6.24 4.86 -5.11
C ALA A 772 -5.04 4.69 -4.14
N GLY A 773 -3.97 4.00 -4.56
CA GLY A 773 -2.80 3.70 -3.71
C GLY A 773 -3.21 3.24 -2.31
N GLY A 774 -4.25 2.39 -2.28
CA GLY A 774 -5.32 2.30 -1.28
C GLY A 774 -4.92 2.69 0.14
N ARG A 775 -5.71 3.55 0.79
CA ARG A 775 -5.58 3.74 2.23
C ARG A 775 -5.85 2.40 2.91
N ARG A 776 -4.86 1.89 3.62
CA ARG A 776 -4.88 0.61 4.31
C ARG A 776 -5.45 0.82 5.72
N LEU A 777 -6.33 -0.10 6.10
CA LEU A 777 -6.89 -0.10 7.45
C LEU A 777 -5.78 -0.44 8.45
N LEU A 778 -5.64 0.36 9.50
CA LEU A 778 -4.66 0.12 10.54
C LEU A 778 -4.96 -1.19 11.27
N THR A 779 -3.93 -1.95 11.56
CA THR A 779 -4.04 -3.13 12.42
C THR A 779 -4.41 -2.71 13.85
N PRO A 780 -4.91 -3.64 14.69
CA PRO A 780 -5.22 -3.33 16.09
C PRO A 780 -4.07 -2.65 16.84
N ASP A 781 -2.85 -3.16 16.70
CA ASP A 781 -1.64 -2.59 17.31
C ASP A 781 -1.29 -1.19 16.76
N GLU A 782 -1.40 -0.98 15.44
CA GLU A 782 -1.14 0.34 14.84
C GLU A 782 -2.15 1.40 15.27
N LEU A 783 -3.44 1.03 15.33
CA LEU A 783 -4.48 1.95 15.81
C LEU A 783 -4.29 2.24 17.31
N ASP A 784 -3.94 1.25 18.12
CA ASP A 784 -3.71 1.44 19.56
C ASP A 784 -2.51 2.36 19.81
N ARG A 785 -1.41 2.16 19.06
CA ARG A 785 -0.22 3.03 19.14
C ARG A 785 -0.46 4.43 18.58
N LYS A 786 -1.20 4.57 17.47
CA LYS A 786 -1.63 5.89 16.94
C LYS A 786 -2.45 6.63 17.99
N THR A 787 -3.36 5.94 18.65
CA THR A 787 -4.18 6.51 19.73
C THR A 787 -3.31 6.97 20.89
N ALA A 788 -2.39 6.14 21.36
CA ALA A 788 -1.46 6.50 22.42
C ALA A 788 -0.56 7.69 22.05
N ALA A 789 -0.10 7.78 20.81
CA ALA A 789 0.72 8.89 20.34
C ALA A 789 -0.07 10.23 20.31
N LEU A 790 -1.36 10.18 19.97
CA LEU A 790 -2.21 11.37 19.85
C LEU A 790 -2.80 11.81 21.20
N ILE A 791 -3.14 10.86 22.07
CA ILE A 791 -3.93 11.10 23.30
C ILE A 791 -3.09 10.91 24.57
N GLY A 792 -2.08 10.04 24.52
CA GLY A 792 -1.13 9.78 25.60
C GLY A 792 -1.28 8.43 26.32
N TRP A 793 -2.25 7.59 25.95
CA TRP A 793 -2.43 6.24 26.53
C TRP A 793 -3.20 5.29 25.58
N ARG A 794 -3.12 3.99 25.83
CA ARG A 794 -3.84 2.92 25.10
C ARG A 794 -5.16 2.56 25.80
N TRP A 795 -6.09 1.95 25.06
CA TRP A 795 -7.43 1.65 25.61
C TRP A 795 -7.37 0.54 26.66
N ASP A 796 -7.74 0.88 27.90
CA ASP A 796 -7.71 -0.01 29.09
C ASP A 796 -6.33 -0.61 29.40
N GLU A 797 -5.25 0.14 29.08
CA GLU A 797 -3.87 -0.28 29.32
C GLU A 797 -3.62 -0.70 30.78
N SER A 798 -3.03 -1.88 30.97
CA SER A 798 -2.62 -2.38 32.30
C SER A 798 -1.45 -3.36 32.21
N GLU A 799 -0.64 -3.42 33.27
CA GLU A 799 0.41 -4.44 33.39
C GLU A 799 -0.21 -5.83 33.62
N ASN A 800 0.24 -6.82 32.85
CA ASN A 800 -0.26 -8.19 32.93
C ASN A 800 0.86 -9.22 32.67
N GLU A 801 1.23 -9.98 33.69
CA GLU A 801 2.29 -11.00 33.63
C GLU A 801 1.98 -12.19 32.69
N TYR A 802 0.71 -12.35 32.29
CA TYR A 802 0.28 -13.40 31.36
C TYR A 802 0.40 -12.95 29.90
N GLU A 803 0.49 -11.64 29.63
CA GLU A 803 0.79 -11.17 28.28
C GLU A 803 2.28 -11.33 27.97
N ILE A 804 2.61 -11.44 26.69
CA ILE A 804 3.97 -11.74 26.24
C ILE A 804 4.86 -10.51 26.43
N ASP A 805 4.36 -9.35 26.04
CA ASP A 805 5.01 -8.05 26.21
C ASP A 805 4.79 -7.45 27.62
N GLY A 806 3.96 -8.09 28.44
CA GLY A 806 3.63 -7.67 29.79
C GLY A 806 2.57 -6.57 29.87
N ILE A 807 1.95 -6.20 28.75
CA ILE A 807 0.96 -5.13 28.66
C ILE A 807 -0.33 -5.69 28.07
N TRP A 808 -1.45 -5.43 28.73
CA TRP A 808 -2.77 -5.76 28.23
C TRP A 808 -3.50 -4.51 27.79
N THR A 809 -4.16 -4.57 26.64
CA THR A 809 -5.02 -3.51 26.08
C THR A 809 -6.30 -4.11 25.50
N SER A 810 -7.37 -3.32 25.51
CA SER A 810 -8.64 -3.76 24.92
C SER A 810 -8.53 -4.02 23.42
N LEU A 811 -7.73 -3.24 22.68
CA LEU A 811 -7.67 -3.36 21.23
C LEU A 811 -6.80 -4.54 20.76
N VAL A 812 -5.64 -4.76 21.38
CA VAL A 812 -4.69 -5.82 20.99
C VAL A 812 -5.07 -7.19 21.59
N ASP A 813 -5.61 -7.24 22.81
CA ASP A 813 -5.80 -8.53 23.49
C ASP A 813 -7.25 -8.99 23.49
N ARG A 814 -8.20 -8.08 23.67
CA ARG A 814 -9.63 -8.43 23.73
C ARG A 814 -10.31 -8.41 22.36
N PHE A 815 -10.06 -7.36 21.58
CA PHE A 815 -10.77 -7.08 20.34
C PHE A 815 -9.94 -7.32 19.08
N SER A 816 -8.70 -7.82 19.18
CA SER A 816 -7.82 -7.97 18.03
C SER A 816 -8.46 -8.74 16.87
N ALA A 817 -8.95 -9.96 17.10
CA ALA A 817 -9.65 -10.73 16.06
C ALA A 817 -10.93 -10.05 15.54
N TYR A 818 -11.64 -9.29 16.39
CA TYR A 818 -12.85 -8.56 16.02
C TYR A 818 -12.57 -7.31 15.17
N TYR A 819 -11.37 -6.72 15.33
CA TYR A 819 -10.93 -5.54 14.60
C TYR A 819 -10.02 -5.85 13.40
N GLY A 820 -9.72 -7.14 13.12
CA GLY A 820 -8.97 -7.55 11.93
C GLY A 820 -7.53 -8.01 12.20
N GLY A 821 -7.17 -8.19 13.46
CA GLY A 821 -5.96 -8.90 13.87
C GLY A 821 -5.98 -10.37 13.45
N VAL A 822 -4.78 -10.94 13.38
CA VAL A 822 -4.52 -12.33 12.97
C VAL A 822 -3.85 -13.07 14.12
N ASP A 823 -4.26 -14.31 14.34
CA ASP A 823 -3.63 -15.21 15.32
C ASP A 823 -2.60 -16.14 14.67
N HIS A 824 -2.51 -16.10 13.33
CA HIS A 824 -1.65 -16.93 12.48
C HIS A 824 -1.91 -18.44 12.57
N ASN A 825 -2.92 -18.86 13.33
CA ASN A 825 -3.35 -20.23 13.51
C ASN A 825 -4.69 -20.46 12.77
N GLY A 826 -5.80 -20.01 13.35
CA GLY A 826 -7.14 -20.10 12.77
C GLY A 826 -7.46 -18.95 11.81
N ILE A 827 -6.86 -17.78 12.01
CA ILE A 827 -7.00 -16.58 11.20
C ILE A 827 -5.61 -16.18 10.67
N GLN A 828 -5.36 -16.51 9.41
CA GLN A 828 -4.04 -16.34 8.77
C GLN A 828 -3.95 -15.11 7.87
N THR A 829 -5.10 -14.54 7.47
CA THR A 829 -5.19 -13.41 6.56
C THR A 829 -5.82 -12.22 7.24
N ARG A 830 -5.20 -11.04 7.12
CA ARG A 830 -5.76 -9.79 7.64
C ARG A 830 -6.96 -9.37 6.81
N ALA A 831 -8.02 -8.98 7.50
CA ALA A 831 -9.14 -8.32 6.84
C ALA A 831 -8.76 -6.86 6.58
N ARG A 832 -8.85 -6.44 5.32
CA ARG A 832 -8.41 -5.11 4.86
C ARG A 832 -9.55 -4.12 4.65
N ALA A 833 -10.77 -4.62 4.50
CA ALA A 833 -11.97 -3.81 4.44
C ALA A 833 -12.66 -3.77 5.81
N LEU A 834 -13.12 -2.58 6.20
CA LEU A 834 -13.86 -2.40 7.45
C LEU A 834 -15.18 -3.18 7.40
N THR A 835 -15.31 -4.19 8.26
CA THR A 835 -16.55 -4.95 8.43
C THR A 835 -17.47 -4.26 9.45
N SER A 836 -18.75 -4.64 9.48
CA SER A 836 -19.68 -4.14 10.51
C SER A 836 -19.22 -4.45 11.93
N LEU A 837 -18.54 -5.57 12.13
CA LEU A 837 -17.97 -5.96 13.42
C LEU A 837 -16.81 -5.07 13.83
N MET A 838 -15.92 -4.75 12.89
CA MET A 838 -14.81 -3.82 13.10
C MET A 838 -15.31 -2.41 13.37
N ALA A 839 -16.32 -1.94 12.64
CA ALA A 839 -16.93 -0.62 12.86
C ALA A 839 -17.47 -0.49 14.29
N ASN A 840 -18.12 -1.54 14.83
CA ASN A 840 -18.58 -1.54 16.22
C ASN A 840 -17.43 -1.48 17.23
N VAL A 841 -16.28 -2.11 16.93
CA VAL A 841 -15.08 -2.01 17.78
C VAL A 841 -14.48 -0.61 17.71
N ALA A 842 -14.35 -0.02 16.52
CA ALA A 842 -13.87 1.36 16.34
C ALA A 842 -14.76 2.37 17.07
N GLU A 843 -16.09 2.24 16.95
CA GLU A 843 -17.05 3.07 17.67
C GLU A 843 -16.91 2.89 19.18
N ARG A 844 -16.78 1.64 19.66
CA ARG A 844 -16.58 1.38 21.08
C ARG A 844 -15.26 1.98 21.58
N HIS A 845 -14.18 1.83 20.83
CA HIS A 845 -12.88 2.44 21.12
C HIS A 845 -13.01 3.97 21.24
N ALA A 846 -13.61 4.62 20.23
CA ALA A 846 -13.85 6.07 20.23
C ALA A 846 -14.67 6.52 21.45
N ILE A 847 -15.77 5.83 21.79
CA ILE A 847 -16.61 6.16 22.95
C ILE A 847 -15.85 6.05 24.27
N ASN A 848 -14.96 5.05 24.43
CA ASN A 848 -14.22 4.88 25.68
C ASN A 848 -13.06 5.87 25.82
N MET A 849 -12.47 6.31 24.71
CA MET A 849 -11.28 7.15 24.70
C MET A 849 -11.58 8.65 24.63
N ALA A 850 -12.68 9.06 23.99
CA ALA A 850 -12.96 10.47 23.71
C ALA A 850 -13.17 11.33 24.97
N CYS A 851 -14.02 10.89 25.90
CA CYS A 851 -14.27 11.65 27.13
C CYS A 851 -13.02 11.83 28.01
N PRO A 852 -12.26 10.76 28.37
CA PRO A 852 -11.04 10.94 29.15
C PRO A 852 -9.99 11.76 28.40
N ALA A 853 -9.90 11.63 27.06
CA ALA A 853 -9.00 12.45 26.24
C ALA A 853 -9.27 13.95 26.40
N VAL A 854 -10.54 14.36 26.38
CA VAL A 854 -10.93 15.77 26.53
C VAL A 854 -10.71 16.26 27.95
N VAL A 855 -11.26 15.54 28.93
CA VAL A 855 -11.23 15.98 30.34
C VAL A 855 -9.81 16.10 30.86
N ILE A 856 -8.99 15.06 30.66
CA ILE A 856 -7.60 15.04 31.16
C ILE A 856 -6.75 16.10 30.46
N ASP A 857 -6.96 16.33 29.16
CA ASP A 857 -6.17 17.34 28.44
C ASP A 857 -6.51 18.76 28.92
N PHE A 858 -7.79 19.08 29.16
CA PHE A 858 -8.16 20.40 29.68
C PHE A 858 -7.70 20.67 31.14
N GLU A 859 -7.44 19.63 31.94
CA GLU A 859 -6.81 19.75 33.26
C GLU A 859 -5.35 20.18 33.20
N ARG A 860 -4.66 19.90 32.09
CA ARG A 860 -3.28 20.32 31.90
C ARG A 860 -3.22 21.84 31.68
N PRO A 861 -2.14 22.50 32.13
CA PRO A 861 -1.83 23.87 31.70
C PRO A 861 -1.87 23.96 30.18
N ASP A 862 -2.34 25.09 29.64
CA ASP A 862 -2.57 25.25 28.19
C ASP A 862 -1.36 24.87 27.31
N SER A 863 -0.14 25.16 27.78
CA SER A 863 1.12 24.82 27.09
C SER A 863 1.52 23.34 27.15
N GLU A 864 0.86 22.54 27.98
CA GLU A 864 1.12 21.10 28.17
C GLU A 864 -0.01 20.24 27.56
N ARG A 865 -1.02 20.86 26.95
CA ARG A 865 -2.13 20.19 26.27
C ARG A 865 -1.67 19.57 24.96
N MET A 866 -2.14 18.35 24.69
CA MET A 866 -1.82 17.59 23.48
C MET A 866 -2.80 17.88 22.34
N LEU A 867 -4.06 18.18 22.64
CA LEU A 867 -5.13 18.36 21.64
C LEU A 867 -5.73 19.77 21.70
N PHE A 868 -5.97 20.29 22.91
CA PHE A 868 -6.76 21.50 23.10
C PHE A 868 -5.93 22.72 23.55
N ASP A 869 -4.66 22.77 23.15
CA ASP A 869 -3.80 23.95 23.35
C ASP A 869 -4.35 25.19 22.62
N GLY A 870 -4.30 26.36 23.27
CA GLY A 870 -4.74 27.62 22.67
C GLY A 870 -6.27 27.83 22.63
N ILE A 871 -7.07 26.96 23.26
CA ILE A 871 -8.50 27.18 23.47
C ILE A 871 -8.88 27.00 24.95
N ALA A 872 -9.69 27.93 25.48
CA ALA A 872 -10.19 27.82 26.84
C ALA A 872 -11.34 26.81 26.92
N ALA A 873 -11.40 26.02 28.00
CA ALA A 873 -12.52 25.11 28.27
C ALA A 873 -13.87 25.86 28.35
N SER A 874 -13.85 27.14 28.72
CA SER A 874 -15.02 28.00 28.82
C SER A 874 -15.40 28.72 27.52
N MET A 875 -14.66 28.51 26.42
CA MET A 875 -14.96 29.09 25.11
C MET A 875 -16.18 28.41 24.48
N THR A 876 -17.29 29.13 24.36
CA THR A 876 -18.54 28.59 23.80
C THR A 876 -18.81 29.07 22.37
N PRO A 877 -19.68 28.39 21.60
CA PRO A 877 -20.17 28.86 20.30
C PRO A 877 -20.76 30.28 20.30
N LEU A 878 -21.20 30.78 21.46
CA LEU A 878 -21.79 32.11 21.59
C LEU A 878 -20.78 33.18 22.01
N THR A 879 -19.56 32.83 22.41
CA THR A 879 -18.64 33.83 23.00
C THR A 879 -18.27 34.91 21.99
N GLU A 880 -18.58 36.18 22.28
CA GLU A 880 -18.14 37.35 21.50
C GLU A 880 -16.91 38.01 22.14
N ALA A 881 -16.88 38.04 23.47
CA ALA A 881 -15.69 38.42 24.23
C ALA A 881 -15.77 37.82 25.64
N GLY A 882 -14.62 37.64 26.27
CA GLY A 882 -14.55 37.13 27.64
C GLY A 882 -13.37 37.70 28.40
N ALA A 883 -13.51 37.78 29.72
CA ALA A 883 -12.42 38.09 30.63
C ALA A 883 -12.57 37.31 31.94
N THR A 884 -11.46 36.81 32.44
CA THR A 884 -11.35 36.16 33.74
C THR A 884 -10.67 37.12 34.71
N HIS A 885 -11.28 37.33 35.87
CA HIS A 885 -10.83 38.27 36.88
C HIS A 885 -10.67 37.56 38.22
N THR A 886 -9.54 37.80 38.88
CA THR A 886 -9.36 37.41 40.27
C THR A 886 -9.88 38.51 41.17
N ILE A 887 -10.78 38.17 42.10
CA ILE A 887 -11.24 39.10 43.13
C ILE A 887 -10.25 39.02 44.28
N THR A 888 -9.42 40.07 44.45
CA THR A 888 -8.49 40.14 45.59
C THR A 888 -9.27 40.49 46.86
N ALA A 889 -9.82 39.47 47.52
CA ALA A 889 -10.73 39.65 48.65
C ALA A 889 -9.97 39.81 49.98
N ASP A 890 -10.38 40.81 50.77
CA ASP A 890 -10.32 40.82 52.23
C ASP A 890 -11.79 40.94 52.69
N VAL A 891 -12.30 39.90 53.37
CA VAL A 891 -13.66 39.73 53.92
C VAL A 891 -14.59 40.94 53.80
N PHE A 892 -15.58 40.89 52.90
CA PHE A 892 -16.77 41.75 52.78
C PHE A 892 -16.58 43.29 52.62
N ASP A 893 -15.39 43.85 52.86
CA ASP A 893 -15.22 45.28 53.12
C ASP A 893 -15.00 46.15 51.87
N THR A 894 -14.55 45.58 50.73
CA THR A 894 -14.26 46.38 49.51
C THR A 894 -14.79 45.72 48.23
N ALA A 895 -15.70 46.41 47.54
CA ALA A 895 -16.15 46.03 46.21
C ALA A 895 -15.16 46.49 45.13
N GLN A 896 -15.01 45.68 44.08
CA GLN A 896 -14.15 45.93 42.93
C GLN A 896 -15.01 45.95 41.66
N THR A 897 -14.73 46.90 40.77
CA THR A 897 -15.38 46.97 39.46
C THR A 897 -14.50 46.30 38.42
N PHE A 898 -15.03 45.25 37.81
CA PHE A 898 -14.42 44.53 36.70
C PHE A 898 -15.03 45.01 35.39
N THR A 899 -14.20 45.21 34.38
CA THR A 899 -14.63 45.78 33.10
C THR A 899 -14.20 44.91 31.93
N LEU A 900 -15.16 44.50 31.11
CA LEU A 900 -14.95 43.87 29.82
C LEU A 900 -15.34 44.88 28.72
N SER A 901 -14.37 45.33 27.93
CA SER A 901 -14.60 46.27 26.82
C SER A 901 -14.38 45.59 25.49
N THR A 902 -15.36 45.68 24.59
CA THR A 902 -15.28 45.11 23.24
C THR A 902 -16.14 45.89 22.23
N ASP A 903 -15.81 45.77 20.94
CA ASP A 903 -16.63 46.29 19.85
C ASP A 903 -17.80 45.35 19.58
N MET A 904 -19.01 45.89 19.54
CA MET A 904 -20.25 45.13 19.32
C MET A 904 -21.12 45.77 18.25
N ALA A 905 -21.85 44.94 17.51
CA ALA A 905 -22.91 45.40 16.61
C ALA A 905 -24.19 45.74 17.39
N ALA A 906 -25.05 46.57 16.78
CA ALA A 906 -26.41 46.80 17.29
C ALA A 906 -27.22 45.50 17.28
N GLY A 907 -28.00 45.26 18.32
CA GLY A 907 -28.84 44.05 18.44
C GLY A 907 -28.89 43.48 19.86
N GLU A 908 -29.47 42.29 19.98
CA GLU A 908 -29.55 41.55 21.24
C GLU A 908 -28.23 40.82 21.53
N THR A 909 -27.78 40.87 22.77
CA THR A 909 -26.66 40.08 23.30
C THR A 909 -26.95 39.68 24.75
N SER A 910 -26.07 38.95 25.41
CA SER A 910 -26.16 38.65 26.83
C SER A 910 -24.83 38.83 27.53
N LEU A 911 -24.83 39.52 28.67
CA LEU A 911 -23.72 39.45 29.62
C LEU A 911 -23.91 38.21 30.49
N VAL A 912 -22.91 37.35 30.52
CA VAL A 912 -22.87 36.15 31.35
C VAL A 912 -21.80 36.35 32.41
N ILE A 913 -22.20 36.21 33.67
CA ILE A 913 -21.33 36.29 34.84
C ILE A 913 -21.24 34.90 35.43
N TYR A 914 -20.03 34.39 35.59
CA TYR A 914 -19.78 33.03 36.05
C TYR A 914 -18.77 33.00 37.20
N PHE A 915 -19.09 32.27 38.27
CA PHE A 915 -18.20 32.04 39.39
C PHE A 915 -17.43 30.74 39.16
N ALA A 916 -16.11 30.81 38.95
CA ALA A 916 -15.37 29.72 38.30
C ALA A 916 -14.62 28.75 39.22
N ASN A 917 -14.57 29.03 40.52
CA ASN A 917 -13.78 28.21 41.45
C ASN A 917 -14.42 28.15 42.83
N ASP A 918 -15.65 27.65 42.91
CA ASP A 918 -16.32 27.41 44.18
C ASP A 918 -15.48 26.53 45.13
N TRP A 919 -15.63 26.76 46.44
CA TRP A 919 -14.92 26.02 47.47
C TRP A 919 -15.70 26.02 48.78
N TYR A 920 -15.90 24.84 49.35
CA TYR A 920 -16.60 24.66 50.62
C TYR A 920 -15.84 23.72 51.56
N ASP A 921 -15.65 24.15 52.80
CA ASP A 921 -15.20 23.34 53.94
C ASP A 921 -15.94 23.79 55.21
N ALA A 922 -16.74 22.88 55.77
CA ALA A 922 -17.54 23.15 56.95
C ALA A 922 -16.70 23.52 58.20
N GLU A 923 -15.39 23.23 58.22
CA GLU A 923 -14.47 23.55 59.31
C GLU A 923 -13.70 24.87 59.11
N ALA A 924 -13.81 25.50 57.95
CA ALA A 924 -13.15 26.78 57.64
C ALA A 924 -14.00 28.00 58.07
N ASP A 925 -13.35 29.16 58.23
CA ASP A 925 -14.01 30.45 58.49
C ASP A 925 -13.42 31.53 57.55
N PRO A 926 -14.17 31.99 56.52
CA PRO A 926 -15.51 31.54 56.13
C PRO A 926 -15.50 30.08 55.62
N ALA A 927 -16.60 29.36 55.84
CA ALA A 927 -16.76 27.96 55.45
C ALA A 927 -16.96 27.78 53.93
N ASP A 928 -17.41 28.83 53.25
CA ASP A 928 -17.86 28.77 51.87
C ASP A 928 -17.32 29.97 51.08
N ARG A 929 -16.92 29.73 49.83
CA ARG A 929 -16.39 30.76 48.94
C ARG A 929 -17.53 31.31 48.12
N ASN A 930 -17.85 32.59 48.32
CA ASN A 930 -18.98 33.22 47.66
C ASN A 930 -18.54 34.44 46.84
N VAL A 931 -19.20 34.67 45.71
CA VAL A 931 -19.09 35.93 44.95
C VAL A 931 -20.37 36.73 45.12
N ILE A 932 -20.23 38.00 45.49
CA ILE A 932 -21.34 38.88 45.82
C ILE A 932 -21.33 40.04 44.84
N HIS A 933 -22.42 40.20 44.09
CA HIS A 933 -22.58 41.27 43.10
C HIS A 933 -23.35 42.45 43.70
N ASP A 934 -22.87 43.65 43.41
CA ASP A 934 -23.48 44.91 43.83
C ASP A 934 -24.24 45.58 42.69
N HIS A 935 -23.59 45.71 41.53
CA HIS A 935 -24.08 46.57 40.47
C HIS A 935 -23.52 46.17 39.10
N ILE A 936 -24.39 46.14 38.09
CA ILE A 936 -24.04 45.85 36.70
C ILE A 936 -24.36 47.06 35.84
N VAL A 937 -23.37 47.56 35.09
CA VAL A 937 -23.55 48.70 34.18
C VAL A 937 -23.01 48.35 32.80
N VAL A 938 -23.78 48.62 31.76
CA VAL A 938 -23.32 48.56 30.37
C VAL A 938 -23.37 49.95 29.78
N ARG A 939 -22.25 50.44 29.28
CA ARG A 939 -22.13 51.79 28.71
C ARG A 939 -21.38 51.78 27.39
N ARG A 940 -21.80 52.62 26.44
CA ARG A 940 -21.06 52.85 25.20
C ARG A 940 -19.90 53.81 25.45
N VAL A 941 -18.74 53.53 24.86
CA VAL A 941 -17.58 54.44 24.89
C VAL A 941 -17.97 55.74 24.18
N GLY A 942 -18.18 56.81 24.97
CA GLY A 942 -18.79 58.06 24.50
C GLY A 942 -19.92 58.62 25.39
N GLY A 943 -20.47 57.81 26.31
CA GLY A 943 -21.24 58.29 27.47
C GLY A 943 -22.67 57.77 27.65
N ASP A 944 -23.24 57.03 26.69
CA ASP A 944 -24.61 56.50 26.81
C ASP A 944 -24.62 55.23 27.68
N VAL A 945 -25.36 55.25 28.79
CA VAL A 945 -25.64 54.06 29.61
C VAL A 945 -26.78 53.27 28.97
N VAL A 946 -26.51 52.00 28.62
CA VAL A 946 -27.45 51.08 27.98
C VAL A 946 -28.21 50.28 29.03
N LEU A 947 -27.50 49.81 30.05
CA LEU A 947 -28.06 49.06 31.18
C LEU A 947 -27.45 49.60 32.47
N ASP A 948 -28.31 49.83 33.46
CA ASP A 948 -27.95 50.25 34.80
C ASP A 948 -28.77 49.41 35.78
N LEU A 949 -28.18 48.33 36.29
CA LEU A 949 -28.88 47.26 37.00
C LEU A 949 -28.27 47.02 38.38
N PRO A 950 -28.95 47.43 39.46
CA PRO A 950 -28.63 46.96 40.81
C PRO A 950 -28.73 45.43 40.88
N ALA A 951 -27.74 44.78 41.47
CA ALA A 951 -27.72 43.31 41.51
C ALA A 951 -28.90 42.73 42.30
N ALA A 952 -29.46 43.47 43.27
CA ALA A 952 -30.66 43.09 44.01
C ALA A 952 -31.91 42.93 43.11
N ASP A 953 -31.95 43.60 41.95
CA ASP A 953 -33.07 43.55 41.01
C ASP A 953 -32.91 42.43 39.97
N LEU A 954 -31.81 41.66 39.99
CA LEU A 954 -31.55 40.55 39.06
C LEU A 954 -32.73 39.55 38.96
N PRO A 955 -33.35 39.07 40.06
CA PRO A 955 -34.44 38.09 39.97
C PRO A 955 -35.69 38.60 39.27
N ASP A 956 -35.92 39.92 39.30
CA ASP A 956 -37.10 40.56 38.72
C ASP A 956 -36.84 41.17 37.33
N HIS A 957 -35.58 41.19 36.87
CA HIS A 957 -35.23 41.75 35.57
C HIS A 957 -35.65 40.80 34.42
N PRO A 958 -36.38 41.29 33.41
CA PRO A 958 -36.89 40.44 32.33
C PRO A 958 -35.79 39.65 31.61
N GLY A 959 -36.02 38.34 31.46
CA GLY A 959 -35.14 37.45 30.70
C GLY A 959 -33.82 37.09 31.39
N VAL A 960 -33.58 37.56 32.63
CA VAL A 960 -32.41 37.15 33.40
C VAL A 960 -32.54 35.68 33.79
N GLY A 961 -31.50 34.90 33.49
CA GLY A 961 -31.34 33.52 33.95
C GLY A 961 -30.39 33.49 35.15
N ILE A 962 -30.79 32.85 36.24
CA ILE A 962 -29.99 32.70 37.46
C ILE A 962 -29.88 31.20 37.74
N GLY A 963 -28.67 30.64 37.60
CA GLY A 963 -28.42 29.23 37.93
C GLY A 963 -28.35 28.98 39.44
N CYS A 964 -27.81 29.93 40.20
CA CYS A 964 -27.66 29.85 41.64
C CYS A 964 -27.46 31.24 42.24
N GLY A 965 -27.68 31.35 43.55
CA GLY A 965 -27.61 32.61 44.28
C GLY A 965 -28.97 33.21 44.60
N ALA A 966 -28.95 34.20 45.49
CA ALA A 966 -30.13 34.98 45.84
C ALA A 966 -29.74 36.36 46.39
N VAL A 967 -30.72 37.25 46.45
CA VAL A 967 -30.58 38.52 47.15
C VAL A 967 -30.33 38.24 48.63
N GLN A 968 -29.34 38.93 49.21
CA GLN A 968 -28.93 38.76 50.59
C GLN A 968 -28.76 40.10 51.31
N TRP A 969 -28.74 40.02 52.64
CA TRP A 969 -28.47 41.15 53.51
C TRP A 969 -27.02 41.64 53.35
N ASN A 970 -26.87 42.91 53.02
CA ASN A 970 -25.58 43.59 52.96
C ASN A 970 -25.24 44.22 54.32
N PRO A 971 -24.25 43.70 55.06
CA PRO A 971 -23.79 44.29 56.32
C PRO A 971 -23.20 45.70 56.17
N VAL A 972 -22.78 46.12 54.98
CA VAL A 972 -22.21 47.46 54.73
C VAL A 972 -23.30 48.53 54.66
N THR A 973 -24.42 48.25 53.99
CA THR A 973 -25.52 49.21 53.79
C THR A 973 -26.67 49.00 54.79
N GLY A 974 -26.78 47.81 55.38
CA GLY A 974 -27.86 47.42 56.27
C GLY A 974 -29.19 47.22 55.53
N GLN A 975 -29.16 46.72 54.30
CA GLN A 975 -30.33 46.42 53.46
C GLN A 975 -30.12 45.11 52.68
N GLU A 976 -31.19 44.51 52.16
CA GLU A 976 -31.09 43.39 51.21
C GLU A 976 -30.85 43.94 49.79
N ASP A 977 -29.64 44.44 49.53
CA ASP A 977 -29.29 45.16 48.30
C ASP A 977 -28.10 44.55 47.51
N ILE A 978 -27.71 43.31 47.83
CA ILE A 978 -26.64 42.56 47.13
C ILE A 978 -27.16 41.20 46.66
N PHE A 979 -26.56 40.67 45.60
CA PHE A 979 -26.83 39.32 45.12
C PHE A 979 -25.65 38.40 45.46
N ASN A 980 -25.87 37.39 46.31
CA ASN A 980 -24.86 36.41 46.67
C ASN A 980 -24.96 35.17 45.75
N GLN A 981 -23.93 34.92 44.96
CA GLN A 981 -23.72 33.72 44.16
C GLN A 981 -22.84 32.74 44.94
N TRP A 982 -23.43 31.60 45.34
CA TRP A 982 -22.84 30.66 46.29
C TRP A 982 -22.31 29.36 45.67
N SER A 983 -22.30 29.25 44.35
CA SER A 983 -21.71 28.08 43.69
C SER A 983 -21.34 28.38 42.24
N SER A 984 -20.71 27.41 41.58
CA SER A 984 -20.20 27.46 40.22
C SER A 984 -21.31 27.48 39.15
N CYS A 985 -22.07 28.57 39.06
CA CYS A 985 -23.20 28.72 38.12
C CYS A 985 -23.11 30.00 37.27
N ASP A 986 -23.96 30.16 36.25
CA ASP A 986 -24.06 31.39 35.46
C ASP A 986 -25.23 32.29 35.85
N ILE A 987 -25.01 33.61 35.75
CA ILE A 987 -26.04 34.65 35.73
C ILE A 987 -26.03 35.27 34.34
N ARG A 988 -27.12 35.10 33.60
CA ARG A 988 -27.26 35.55 32.21
C ARG A 988 -28.19 36.73 32.13
N ILE A 989 -27.68 37.87 31.66
CA ILE A 989 -28.37 39.14 31.61
C ILE A 989 -28.53 39.57 30.14
N PRO A 990 -29.75 39.56 29.57
CA PRO A 990 -29.96 40.03 28.20
C PRO A 990 -29.76 41.55 28.11
N VAL A 991 -29.11 42.00 27.03
CA VAL A 991 -28.81 43.41 26.76
C VAL A 991 -29.09 43.73 25.30
N THR A 992 -29.90 44.76 25.04
CA THR A 992 -30.16 45.27 23.70
C THR A 992 -29.26 46.47 23.40
N LEU A 993 -28.31 46.32 22.49
CA LEU A 993 -27.37 47.37 22.09
C LEU A 993 -27.97 48.24 20.97
N PRO A 994 -28.05 49.58 21.15
CA PRO A 994 -28.79 50.45 20.23
C PRO A 994 -28.07 50.78 18.91
N ALA A 995 -26.75 50.63 18.83
CA ALA A 995 -25.94 50.98 17.66
C ALA A 995 -24.58 50.26 17.70
N ASP A 996 -23.94 50.09 16.55
CA ASP A 996 -22.58 49.54 16.48
C ASP A 996 -21.58 50.42 17.24
N GLY A 997 -20.69 49.84 18.02
CA GLY A 997 -19.57 50.56 18.65
C GLY A 997 -18.95 49.83 19.83
N THR A 998 -18.01 50.48 20.51
CA THR A 998 -17.33 49.91 21.68
C THR A 998 -18.20 50.06 22.92
N TYR A 999 -18.42 48.96 23.63
CA TYR A 999 -19.17 48.91 24.88
C TYR A 999 -18.28 48.43 26.03
N ALA A 1000 -18.47 49.01 27.21
CA ALA A 1000 -17.88 48.56 28.46
C ALA A 1000 -18.98 47.93 29.32
N PHE A 1001 -18.78 46.66 29.65
CA PHE A 1001 -19.61 45.89 30.57
C PHE A 1001 -18.89 45.89 31.91
N GLU A 1002 -19.51 46.46 32.93
CA GLU A 1002 -18.93 46.67 34.24
C GLU A 1002 -19.74 45.88 35.27
N VAL A 1003 -19.06 45.00 36.02
CA VAL A 1003 -19.65 44.25 37.13
C VAL A 1003 -18.89 44.64 38.39
N THR A 1004 -19.62 45.21 39.34
CA THR A 1004 -19.08 45.53 40.66
C THR A 1004 -19.37 44.37 41.60
N SER A 1005 -18.33 43.70 42.04
CA SER A 1005 -18.41 42.50 42.88
C SER A 1005 -17.46 42.59 44.07
N ARG A 1006 -17.81 41.86 45.13
CA ARG A 1006 -16.98 41.54 46.29
C ARG A 1006 -17.01 40.02 46.48
N ALA A 1007 -16.20 39.48 47.38
CA ALA A 1007 -16.22 38.04 47.62
C ALA A 1007 -15.86 37.68 49.07
N GLU A 1008 -16.31 36.50 49.48
CA GLU A 1008 -15.87 35.82 50.69
C GLU A 1008 -14.83 34.79 50.27
N GLN A 1009 -13.57 34.98 50.66
CA GLN A 1009 -12.53 34.02 50.36
C GLN A 1009 -12.53 32.90 51.40
N ALA A 1010 -12.96 31.72 50.97
CA ALA A 1010 -12.70 30.47 51.64
C ALA A 1010 -11.67 29.65 50.84
N GLY A 1011 -10.85 28.84 51.52
CA GLY A 1011 -9.80 28.04 50.89
C GLY A 1011 -8.54 28.83 50.47
N PRO A 1012 -7.56 28.15 49.85
CA PRO A 1012 -6.24 28.72 49.57
C PRO A 1012 -6.20 29.70 48.40
N ASP A 1013 -7.15 29.61 47.46
CA ASP A 1013 -7.17 30.41 46.23
C ASP A 1013 -8.11 31.62 46.34
N HIS A 1014 -7.83 32.66 45.57
CA HIS A 1014 -8.74 33.81 45.45
C HIS A 1014 -9.95 33.46 44.57
N PRO A 1015 -11.15 34.04 44.84
CA PRO A 1015 -12.33 33.86 43.99
C PRO A 1015 -12.10 34.36 42.56
N ILE A 1016 -12.58 33.60 41.59
CA ILE A 1016 -12.44 33.88 40.15
C ILE A 1016 -13.83 34.19 39.57
N LEU A 1017 -13.93 35.36 38.97
CA LEU A 1017 -15.09 35.85 38.24
C LEU A 1017 -14.81 35.83 36.74
N GLU A 1018 -15.62 35.12 35.99
CA GLU A 1018 -15.60 35.18 34.53
C GLU A 1018 -16.76 36.05 34.03
N MET A 1019 -16.43 36.96 33.12
CA MET A 1019 -17.40 37.77 32.39
C MET A 1019 -17.33 37.36 30.93
N ARG A 1020 -18.47 36.99 30.33
CA ARG A 1020 -18.58 36.70 28.90
C ARG A 1020 -19.69 37.52 28.27
N ILE A 1021 -19.48 37.97 27.05
CA ILE A 1021 -20.52 38.52 26.20
C ILE A 1021 -20.87 37.44 25.20
N GLU A 1022 -22.14 37.09 25.13
CA GLU A 1022 -22.62 36.00 24.28
C GLU A 1022 -23.55 36.51 23.18
N ALA A 1023 -23.36 35.99 21.97
CA ALA A 1023 -24.28 36.06 20.85
C ALA A 1023 -25.59 35.32 21.17
N THR A 1024 -26.57 35.42 20.28
CA THR A 1024 -27.88 34.79 20.47
C THR A 1024 -28.08 33.50 19.69
N ASP A 1025 -27.23 33.21 18.70
CA ASP A 1025 -27.37 32.05 17.81
C ASP A 1025 -26.03 31.33 17.63
N ALA A 1026 -25.92 30.14 18.21
CA ALA A 1026 -24.72 29.31 18.12
C ALA A 1026 -24.53 28.74 16.71
N LEU A 1027 -25.62 28.46 15.99
CA LEU A 1027 -25.57 27.83 14.67
C LEU A 1027 -25.21 28.81 13.56
N ALA A 1028 -25.36 30.12 13.80
CA ALA A 1028 -24.89 31.16 12.88
C ALA A 1028 -23.37 31.10 12.64
N GLY A 1029 -22.60 30.60 13.61
CA GLY A 1029 -21.17 30.29 13.45
C GLY A 1029 -20.28 31.48 13.12
N ASN A 1030 -20.69 32.69 13.54
CA ASN A 1030 -20.06 33.96 13.21
C ASN A 1030 -19.49 34.73 14.42
N SER A 1031 -19.66 34.21 15.63
CA SER A 1031 -19.08 34.79 16.84
C SER A 1031 -17.55 34.60 16.89
N GLN A 1032 -16.87 35.32 17.79
CA GLN A 1032 -15.44 35.10 18.03
C GLN A 1032 -15.15 33.68 18.54
N GLY A 1033 -16.01 33.15 19.41
CA GLY A 1033 -15.93 31.79 19.93
C GLY A 1033 -16.13 30.75 18.83
N ALA A 1034 -17.10 30.97 17.93
CA ALA A 1034 -17.26 30.12 16.75
C ALA A 1034 -16.01 30.12 15.86
N SER A 1035 -15.39 31.29 15.67
CA SER A 1035 -14.15 31.41 14.89
C SER A 1035 -12.98 30.69 15.56
N ALA A 1036 -12.83 30.80 16.88
CA ALA A 1036 -11.81 30.09 17.65
C ALA A 1036 -12.02 28.57 17.65
N ILE A 1037 -13.26 28.12 17.82
CA ILE A 1037 -13.63 26.70 17.74
C ILE A 1037 -13.33 26.15 16.36
N LYS A 1038 -13.71 26.84 15.28
CA LYS A 1038 -13.39 26.42 13.91
C LYS A 1038 -11.89 26.35 13.66
N ALA A 1039 -11.11 27.29 14.20
CA ALA A 1039 -9.66 27.24 14.12
C ALA A 1039 -9.08 26.01 14.85
N LYS A 1040 -9.60 25.68 16.04
CA LYS A 1040 -9.23 24.46 16.76
C LYS A 1040 -9.69 23.19 16.02
N LEU A 1041 -10.84 23.21 15.36
CA LEU A 1041 -11.28 22.09 14.51
C LEU A 1041 -10.32 21.85 13.34
N VAL A 1042 -9.80 22.90 12.70
CA VAL A 1042 -8.77 22.76 11.66
C VAL A 1042 -7.52 22.04 12.22
N ASP A 1043 -7.05 22.46 13.40
CA ASP A 1043 -5.92 21.84 14.08
C ASP A 1043 -6.20 20.36 14.45
N LEU A 1044 -7.40 20.04 14.94
CA LEU A 1044 -7.79 18.66 15.25
C LEU A 1044 -7.91 17.78 14.00
N HIS A 1045 -8.45 18.29 12.89
CA HIS A 1045 -8.47 17.57 11.61
C HIS A 1045 -7.03 17.31 11.11
N GLU A 1046 -6.12 18.28 11.25
CA GLU A 1046 -4.71 18.11 10.88
C GLU A 1046 -4.01 17.06 11.76
N ARG A 1047 -4.19 17.14 13.08
CA ARG A 1047 -3.56 16.21 14.05
C ARG A 1047 -4.14 14.81 13.97
N MET A 1048 -5.46 14.67 13.99
CA MET A 1048 -6.15 13.37 14.09
C MET A 1048 -6.28 12.67 12.73
N LEU A 1049 -6.63 13.42 11.69
CA LEU A 1049 -6.96 12.88 10.37
C LEU A 1049 -5.86 13.09 9.32
N GLY A 1050 -4.83 13.88 9.65
CA GLY A 1050 -3.74 14.17 8.72
C GLY A 1050 -4.16 15.07 7.55
N GLU A 1051 -5.26 15.83 7.69
CA GLU A 1051 -5.74 16.72 6.65
C GLU A 1051 -5.74 18.18 7.09
N ARG A 1052 -5.25 19.06 6.22
CA ARG A 1052 -5.19 20.48 6.50
C ARG A 1052 -6.24 21.22 5.70
N LEU A 1053 -7.37 21.50 6.34
CA LEU A 1053 -8.51 22.15 5.70
C LEU A 1053 -8.53 23.66 6.00
N PRO A 1054 -8.92 24.53 5.04
CA PRO A 1054 -9.17 25.93 5.35
C PRO A 1054 -10.35 26.06 6.33
N VAL A 1055 -10.34 27.09 7.17
CA VAL A 1055 -11.41 27.34 8.16
C VAL A 1055 -12.81 27.51 7.52
N THR A 1056 -12.85 27.82 6.22
CA THR A 1056 -14.07 27.97 5.42
C THR A 1056 -14.52 26.68 4.74
N HIS A 1057 -13.81 25.56 4.92
CA HIS A 1057 -14.15 24.28 4.31
C HIS A 1057 -15.49 23.76 4.83
N ASP A 1058 -16.26 23.09 3.97
CA ASP A 1058 -17.58 22.55 4.32
C ASP A 1058 -17.48 21.55 5.48
N GLU A 1059 -16.49 20.66 5.46
CA GLU A 1059 -16.24 19.73 6.57
C GLU A 1059 -16.02 20.44 7.92
N ILE A 1060 -15.28 21.55 7.94
CA ILE A 1060 -15.05 22.32 9.17
C ILE A 1060 -16.35 22.98 9.65
N ASN A 1061 -17.20 23.43 8.72
CA ASN A 1061 -18.52 23.97 9.06
C ASN A 1061 -19.45 22.88 9.61
N GLU A 1062 -19.40 21.66 9.07
CA GLU A 1062 -20.18 20.52 9.56
C GLU A 1062 -19.67 20.02 10.93
N SER A 1063 -18.36 19.93 11.14
CA SER A 1063 -17.75 19.62 12.45
C SER A 1063 -18.14 20.67 13.50
N TYR A 1064 -18.16 21.96 13.12
CA TYR A 1064 -18.65 23.02 13.99
C TYR A 1064 -20.15 22.87 14.29
N ARG A 1065 -20.96 22.53 13.29
CA ARG A 1065 -22.39 22.30 13.47
C ARG A 1065 -22.65 21.14 14.43
N LEU A 1066 -21.93 20.04 14.30
CA LEU A 1066 -21.98 18.91 15.24
C LEU A 1066 -21.67 19.35 16.67
N LEU A 1067 -20.59 20.12 16.86
CA LEU A 1067 -20.22 20.66 18.17
C LEU A 1067 -21.33 21.55 18.73
N ALA A 1068 -21.82 22.50 17.94
CA ALA A 1068 -22.82 23.47 18.37
C ALA A 1068 -24.19 22.81 18.67
N GLU A 1069 -24.61 21.83 17.87
CA GLU A 1069 -25.84 21.06 18.10
C GLU A 1069 -25.74 20.21 19.37
N THR A 1070 -24.61 19.52 19.58
CA THR A 1070 -24.40 18.73 20.80
C THR A 1070 -24.32 19.61 22.03
N TRP A 1071 -23.65 20.76 21.93
CA TRP A 1071 -23.58 21.76 22.99
C TRP A 1071 -24.97 22.30 23.37
N LEU A 1072 -25.80 22.67 22.39
CA LEU A 1072 -27.17 23.12 22.62
C LEU A 1072 -28.02 22.01 23.27
N ALA A 1073 -27.89 20.77 22.81
CA ALA A 1073 -28.61 19.63 23.35
C ALA A 1073 -28.23 19.36 24.82
N ARG A 1074 -26.93 19.42 25.16
CA ARG A 1074 -26.45 19.24 26.54
C ARG A 1074 -26.97 20.34 27.46
N ARG A 1075 -26.93 21.60 27.02
CA ARG A 1075 -27.45 22.75 27.80
C ARG A 1075 -28.96 22.71 28.05
N ALA A 1076 -29.71 22.05 27.20
CA ALA A 1076 -31.16 21.87 27.38
C ALA A 1076 -31.51 20.67 28.30
N GLY A 1077 -30.54 19.82 28.63
CA GLY A 1077 -30.72 18.60 29.43
C GLY A 1077 -30.59 18.79 30.95
N GLU A 1078 -30.82 17.72 31.70
CA GLU A 1078 -30.78 17.72 33.18
C GLU A 1078 -29.34 17.77 33.77
N HIS A 1079 -28.30 17.59 32.96
CA HIS A 1079 -26.89 17.48 33.37
C HIS A 1079 -25.98 18.46 32.61
N ALA A 1080 -26.48 19.67 32.35
CA ALA A 1080 -25.78 20.69 31.58
C ALA A 1080 -24.41 21.11 32.17
N ASP A 1081 -24.21 20.87 33.46
CA ASP A 1081 -23.02 21.21 34.25
C ASP A 1081 -22.00 20.07 34.36
N GLN A 1082 -22.24 18.93 33.71
CA GLN A 1082 -21.37 17.76 33.79
C GLN A 1082 -20.84 17.35 32.42
N ALA A 1083 -19.55 17.00 32.32
CA ALA A 1083 -18.95 16.48 31.09
C ALA A 1083 -19.55 15.11 30.70
N TRP A 1084 -19.99 14.36 31.73
CA TRP A 1084 -20.43 12.98 31.63
C TRP A 1084 -21.47 12.65 32.72
N TYR A 1085 -22.43 11.76 32.41
CA TYR A 1085 -23.44 11.26 33.36
C TYR A 1085 -23.72 9.74 33.24
N TRP A 1086 -23.56 9.03 34.37
CA TRP A 1086 -23.96 7.63 34.54
C TRP A 1086 -25.49 7.48 34.61
N GLU A 1087 -26.18 6.52 33.99
CA GLU A 1087 -25.78 5.23 33.38
C GLU A 1087 -25.61 5.26 31.85
N ASN A 1088 -25.91 6.39 31.21
CA ASN A 1088 -26.13 6.44 29.77
C ASN A 1088 -24.87 6.79 28.96
N GLU A 1089 -23.88 7.38 29.60
CA GLU A 1089 -22.63 7.81 28.97
C GLU A 1089 -21.47 6.98 29.57
N LEU A 1090 -20.29 6.98 28.93
CA LEU A 1090 -19.07 6.38 29.50
C LEU A 1090 -17.90 7.37 29.55
N CYS A 1091 -17.15 7.37 30.65
CA CYS A 1091 -15.91 8.13 30.78
C CYS A 1091 -14.96 7.40 31.74
N ASN A 1092 -14.23 6.42 31.21
CA ASN A 1092 -13.33 5.58 32.00
C ASN A 1092 -11.95 6.26 32.06
N ILE A 1093 -11.61 6.84 33.22
CA ILE A 1093 -10.29 7.44 33.43
C ILE A 1093 -9.24 6.33 33.50
N PRO A 1094 -8.13 6.40 32.74
CA PRO A 1094 -7.06 5.43 32.85
C PRO A 1094 -6.48 5.39 34.27
N ALA A 1095 -6.11 4.21 34.74
CA ALA A 1095 -5.67 4.01 36.13
C ALA A 1095 -4.50 4.93 36.55
N ALA A 1096 -3.60 5.27 35.62
CA ALA A 1096 -2.48 6.19 35.87
C ALA A 1096 -2.93 7.62 36.24
N TYR A 1097 -4.14 8.01 35.84
CA TYR A 1097 -4.73 9.32 36.11
C TYR A 1097 -5.83 9.26 37.17
N ASP A 1098 -6.26 8.08 37.63
CA ASP A 1098 -7.27 7.94 38.68
C ASP A 1098 -6.72 8.44 40.02
N ASP A 1099 -7.36 9.48 40.57
CA ASP A 1099 -7.00 10.10 41.84
C ASP A 1099 -8.00 9.75 42.97
N GLY A 1100 -8.81 8.71 42.76
CA GLY A 1100 -9.79 8.25 43.75
C GLY A 1100 -11.10 9.03 43.70
N GLY A 1101 -11.41 9.65 42.56
CA GLY A 1101 -12.69 10.31 42.29
C GLY A 1101 -12.75 11.76 42.77
N ALA A 1102 -11.70 12.56 42.56
CA ALA A 1102 -11.81 14.00 42.80
C ALA A 1102 -12.91 14.59 41.89
N ASN A 1103 -13.97 15.15 42.49
CA ASN A 1103 -15.18 15.63 41.81
C ASN A 1103 -14.93 16.68 40.70
N ARG A 1104 -13.75 17.34 40.67
CA ARG A 1104 -13.48 18.46 39.76
C ARG A 1104 -13.36 18.08 38.29
N ARG A 1105 -13.00 16.82 37.97
CA ARG A 1105 -12.83 16.33 36.59
C ARG A 1105 -14.11 16.37 35.76
N TRP A 1106 -15.25 16.35 36.45
CA TRP A 1106 -16.56 16.15 35.83
C TRP A 1106 -17.32 17.46 35.65
N GLU A 1107 -16.85 18.55 36.25
CA GLU A 1107 -17.46 19.86 36.16
C GLU A 1107 -17.28 20.43 34.74
N ASP A 1108 -18.39 20.52 34.00
CA ASP A 1108 -18.46 21.12 32.67
C ASP A 1108 -19.56 22.20 32.66
N PRO A 1109 -19.35 23.30 33.39
CA PRO A 1109 -20.37 24.33 33.57
C PRO A 1109 -20.78 25.04 32.28
N THR A 1110 -19.97 24.89 31.22
CA THR A 1110 -20.27 25.44 29.90
C THR A 1110 -20.75 24.39 28.91
N SER A 1111 -20.88 23.12 29.31
CA SER A 1111 -21.22 21.98 28.44
C SER A 1111 -20.25 21.74 27.27
N MET A 1112 -19.05 22.33 27.33
CA MET A 1112 -18.08 22.28 26.23
C MET A 1112 -17.24 21.02 26.24
N LEU A 1113 -16.89 20.48 27.41
CA LEU A 1113 -16.15 19.22 27.50
C LEU A 1113 -16.96 18.07 26.89
N ASN A 1114 -18.27 18.03 27.12
CA ASN A 1114 -19.17 17.07 26.50
C ASN A 1114 -19.26 17.25 24.97
N ALA A 1115 -19.36 18.50 24.50
CA ALA A 1115 -19.41 18.81 23.07
C ALA A 1115 -18.10 18.42 22.36
N TRP A 1116 -16.94 18.72 22.95
CA TRP A 1116 -15.64 18.28 22.46
C TRP A 1116 -15.49 16.76 22.45
N SER A 1117 -16.01 16.06 23.46
CA SER A 1117 -15.99 14.59 23.51
C SER A 1117 -16.76 14.01 22.33
N SER A 1118 -17.87 14.64 21.94
CA SER A 1118 -18.67 14.20 20.79
C SER A 1118 -17.96 14.43 19.45
N VAL A 1119 -17.24 15.55 19.31
CA VAL A 1119 -16.36 15.79 18.15
C VAL A 1119 -15.23 14.77 18.10
N MET A 1120 -14.62 14.44 19.25
CA MET A 1120 -13.58 13.41 19.31
C MET A 1120 -14.09 12.04 18.88
N ILE A 1121 -15.33 11.65 19.25
CA ILE A 1121 -15.94 10.41 18.75
C ILE A 1121 -16.05 10.43 17.22
N TYR A 1122 -16.51 11.55 16.65
CA TYR A 1122 -16.58 11.71 15.19
C TYR A 1122 -15.19 11.57 14.55
N LEU A 1123 -14.19 12.29 15.05
CA LEU A 1123 -12.82 12.22 14.52
C LEU A 1123 -12.22 10.81 14.65
N MET A 1124 -12.42 10.12 15.78
CA MET A 1124 -11.87 8.78 16.02
C MET A 1124 -12.62 7.66 15.27
N THR A 1125 -13.80 7.93 14.74
CA THR A 1125 -14.54 7.00 13.87
C THR A 1125 -14.42 7.33 12.39
N ASP A 1126 -13.78 8.46 12.05
CA ASP A 1126 -13.53 8.85 10.68
C ASP A 1126 -12.61 7.86 9.94
N PHE A 1127 -12.85 7.71 8.64
CA PHE A 1127 -12.05 6.86 7.77
C PHE A 1127 -10.55 7.15 7.90
N LYS A 1128 -10.12 8.42 7.92
CA LYS A 1128 -8.71 8.80 7.99
C LYS A 1128 -8.07 8.56 9.36
N TYR A 1129 -8.87 8.43 10.41
CA TYR A 1129 -8.34 8.03 11.73
C TYR A 1129 -8.05 6.53 11.77
N LEU A 1130 -8.92 5.72 11.20
CA LEU A 1130 -8.79 4.26 11.18
C LEU A 1130 -7.79 3.74 10.14
N HIS A 1131 -7.34 4.61 9.22
CA HIS A 1131 -6.37 4.29 8.17
C HIS A 1131 -5.06 5.09 8.38
N GLU A 1132 -3.99 4.72 7.67
CA GLU A 1132 -2.72 5.48 7.73
C GLU A 1132 -2.77 6.88 7.11
#